data_AF-A0A6F8ZXE4-F1
#
_entry.id   AF-A0A6F8ZXE4-F1
#
_cell.length_a   1.000
_cell.length_b   1.000
_cell.length_c   1.000
_cell.angle_alpha   90.00
_cell.angle_beta   90.00
_cell.angle_gamma   90.00
#
_symmetry.space_group_name_H-M   'P 1'
#
loop_
_entity.id
_entity.type
_entity.pdbx_description
1 polymer ?
#
loop_
_entity_poly.entity_id
_entity_poly.type
_entity_poly.pdbx_seq_one_letter_code
_entity_poly.pdbx_strand_id
1 'polypeptide(L)'
;WEEVSGLDEENNSVRTYQICQTDGSSSHWLRSGLIQRRGASQVYVELRFTMIECSSRVTHHRSCKETFNLYYYQADSDEATPTHPSWMENPYTKVDTVAADFLLRKGGERKFNVKTLRLGPLSKRGFYLAFQAQGACMALLSVRVFFKKCPALASSLSSFPETVPRTLVQEAQGVCVDNAAQQGPRPRPPKLFCGEDGQWVGQPTTSCGCLPGYEPADGHTHCSGERKGRACPVGQFRSGSGGQCQACPGFSHAVVTGSPVCQCRPPSAPRSIVTQINDTTVTLEWSEPQDSGGRTDLSYSVECSLCGAPWGPCSPCGDSVSYRPSQRGLLGRRVVVWGLMPHTTYTFSIQALNGVSPPNGKGAPSDTVNITTSHDVPVLVSVIRKSISTESSLTLHWSVPAQPHYTILQYQLRYCETERRGEEQERLCRYMESDSNQVVLSDLRRATQYEVQVRARTMAGYGSFSPAASFRTMPDGHDSPSQLLVTGILIAMGMLLLITVITVAVFCIRDKNGQYLLGQGVKVYIDPFTYEDPNEAVREFAKEIDVSFVKIEEVIGAESQPTLISYCPSSVLLPSHPLLDQRAPPAPSACGSVGEWLKAIKMERYEDSFLQAGFTSVDLLAQITAEDLLRLGVTLAGHQRKILSSIQTLTMTKSPGT
;
A
#
# COMPACT_ATOMS: atom_id res chain seq x y z
N TRP A 1 0.66 -17.70 75.44
CA TRP A 1 1.22 -16.46 74.87
C TRP A 1 0.28 -15.34 75.23
N GLU A 2 0.83 -14.26 75.76
CA GLU A 2 0.08 -13.09 76.18
C GLU A 2 0.58 -11.89 75.39
N GLU A 3 -0.35 -11.13 74.81
CA GLU A 3 -0.04 -9.88 74.14
C GLU A 3 0.14 -8.78 75.19
N VAL A 4 1.26 -8.08 75.14
CA VAL A 4 1.61 -7.00 76.07
C VAL A 4 2.04 -5.77 75.29
N SER A 5 1.52 -4.62 75.70
CA SER A 5 1.94 -3.33 75.15
C SER A 5 3.17 -2.81 75.90
N GLY A 6 4.18 -2.38 75.16
CA GLY A 6 5.42 -1.80 75.67
C GLY A 6 5.86 -0.60 74.84
N LEU A 7 7.02 -0.05 75.18
CA LEU A 7 7.69 1.02 74.43
C LEU A 7 8.98 0.47 73.84
N ASP A 8 9.27 0.79 72.59
CA ASP A 8 10.56 0.49 71.97
C ASP A 8 11.64 1.53 72.34
N GLU A 9 12.85 1.40 71.79
CA GLU A 9 13.98 2.32 72.06
C GLU A 9 13.69 3.76 71.61
N GLU A 10 12.77 3.94 70.67
CA GLU A 10 12.35 5.22 70.11
C GLU A 10 11.10 5.78 70.81
N ASN A 11 10.68 5.14 71.91
CA ASN A 11 9.52 5.48 72.72
C ASN A 11 8.17 5.37 71.97
N ASN A 12 8.12 4.55 70.93
CA ASN A 12 6.88 4.21 70.23
C ASN A 12 6.15 3.06 70.95
N SER A 13 4.83 3.13 70.98
CA SER A 13 4.01 2.03 71.52
C SER A 13 4.10 0.80 70.61
N VAL A 14 4.63 -0.31 71.13
CA VAL A 14 4.75 -1.58 70.41
C VAL A 14 3.99 -2.69 71.13
N ARG A 15 3.47 -3.65 70.35
CA ARG A 15 2.83 -4.87 70.85
C ARG A 15 3.84 -6.01 70.80
N THR A 16 4.04 -6.65 71.93
CA THR A 16 4.96 -7.78 72.11
C THR A 16 4.19 -9.01 72.58
N TYR A 17 4.74 -10.19 72.36
CA TYR A 17 4.13 -11.43 72.83
C TYR A 17 5.06 -12.11 73.82
N GLN A 18 4.61 -12.34 75.04
CA GLN A 18 5.40 -13.00 76.07
C GLN A 18 4.79 -14.32 76.52
N ILE A 19 5.63 -15.20 77.05
CA ILE A 19 5.22 -16.45 77.66
C ILE A 19 6.24 -16.84 78.72
N CYS A 20 5.77 -17.21 79.91
CA CYS A 20 6.64 -17.73 80.97
C CYS A 20 5.98 -18.95 81.61
N GLN A 21 6.34 -20.13 81.12
CA GLN A 21 5.71 -21.38 81.57
C GLN A 21 6.29 -21.83 82.92
N THR A 22 5.41 -22.37 83.77
CA THR A 22 5.76 -22.98 85.06
C THR A 22 5.90 -24.50 84.96
N ASP A 23 5.17 -25.14 84.04
CA ASP A 23 5.25 -26.56 83.69
C ASP A 23 5.77 -26.74 82.25
N GLY A 24 6.64 -27.72 82.02
CA GLY A 24 7.23 -28.03 80.71
C GLY A 24 6.48 -29.11 79.92
N SER A 25 5.37 -29.64 80.46
CA SER A 25 4.59 -30.71 79.81
C SER A 25 3.75 -30.24 78.62
N SER A 26 3.33 -28.97 78.61
CA SER A 26 2.36 -28.43 77.63
C SER A 26 3.02 -27.61 76.51
N SER A 27 2.48 -27.75 75.30
CA SER A 27 2.96 -27.04 74.10
C SER A 27 2.08 -25.83 73.81
N HIS A 28 2.66 -24.64 73.79
CA HIS A 28 1.93 -23.40 73.53
C HIS A 28 2.29 -22.81 72.18
N TRP A 29 1.26 -22.50 71.39
CA TRP A 29 1.40 -22.00 70.03
C TRP A 29 0.94 -20.53 69.91
N LEU A 30 1.59 -19.79 69.01
CA LEU A 30 1.20 -18.45 68.56
C LEU A 30 1.30 -18.42 67.04
N ARG A 31 0.29 -17.93 66.33
CA ARG A 31 0.27 -17.87 64.86
C ARG A 31 0.12 -16.42 64.39
N SER A 32 0.80 -16.06 63.30
CA SER A 32 0.59 -14.79 62.62
C SER A 32 -0.76 -14.76 61.87
N GLY A 33 -1.14 -13.59 61.34
CA GLY A 33 -2.09 -13.53 60.22
C GLY A 33 -1.49 -14.08 58.92
N LEU A 34 -2.29 -14.17 57.86
CA LEU A 34 -1.81 -14.61 56.54
C LEU A 34 -0.82 -13.60 55.97
N ILE A 35 0.40 -14.06 55.68
CA ILE A 35 1.45 -13.26 55.05
C ILE A 35 1.47 -13.55 53.55
N GLN A 36 1.30 -12.51 52.73
CA GLN A 36 1.34 -12.65 51.28
C GLN A 36 2.78 -12.86 50.78
N ARG A 37 2.97 -13.85 49.90
CA ARG A 37 4.29 -14.21 49.35
C ARG A 37 4.86 -13.19 48.37
N ARG A 38 4.00 -12.40 47.70
CA ARG A 38 4.37 -11.36 46.71
C ARG A 38 5.40 -11.80 45.65
N GLY A 39 5.31 -13.06 45.21
CA GLY A 39 6.19 -13.62 44.17
C GLY A 39 7.52 -14.22 44.67
N ALA A 40 7.88 -14.01 45.94
CA ALA A 40 9.10 -14.56 46.54
C ALA A 40 9.08 -16.09 46.61
N SER A 41 10.11 -16.76 46.12
CA SER A 41 10.28 -18.21 46.33
C SER A 41 10.82 -18.50 47.74
N GLN A 42 11.61 -17.57 48.28
CA GLN A 42 12.30 -17.68 49.56
C GLN A 42 12.04 -16.39 50.34
N VAL A 43 11.81 -16.51 51.64
CA VAL A 43 11.65 -15.39 52.57
C VAL A 43 12.59 -15.56 53.75
N TYR A 44 12.86 -14.45 54.43
CA TYR A 44 13.68 -14.38 55.62
C TYR A 44 12.81 -13.88 56.77
N VAL A 45 12.95 -14.53 57.92
CA VAL A 45 12.26 -14.18 59.16
C VAL A 45 13.31 -13.74 60.16
N GLU A 46 13.36 -12.44 60.43
CA GLU A 46 14.18 -11.84 61.48
C GLU A 46 13.35 -11.74 62.76
N LEU A 47 13.83 -12.40 63.80
CA LEU A 47 13.21 -12.45 65.12
C LEU A 47 14.04 -11.62 66.09
N ARG A 48 13.39 -10.68 66.78
CA ARG A 48 13.94 -10.01 67.95
C ARG A 48 13.25 -10.53 69.20
N PHE A 49 13.99 -11.09 70.15
CA PHE A 49 13.40 -11.73 71.34
C PHE A 49 14.33 -11.73 72.55
N THR A 50 13.76 -11.85 73.74
CA THR A 50 14.50 -12.06 74.99
C THR A 50 14.20 -13.44 75.54
N MET A 51 15.19 -14.08 76.16
CA MET A 51 15.06 -15.39 76.81
C MET A 51 15.64 -15.30 78.21
N ILE A 52 14.95 -15.85 79.21
CA ILE A 52 15.44 -15.87 80.59
C ILE A 52 16.27 -17.14 80.83
N GLU A 53 17.41 -16.99 81.50
CA GLU A 53 18.29 -18.11 81.86
C GLU A 53 17.60 -19.07 82.84
N CYS A 54 17.60 -20.37 82.55
CA CYS A 54 16.92 -21.36 83.37
C CYS A 54 17.52 -21.48 84.78
N SER A 55 18.83 -21.27 84.93
CA SER A 55 19.51 -21.27 86.22
C SER A 55 18.99 -20.19 87.17
N SER A 56 18.52 -19.07 86.63
CA SER A 56 17.98 -17.94 87.39
C SER A 56 16.57 -18.18 87.94
N ARG A 57 15.89 -19.26 87.54
CA ARG A 57 14.53 -19.61 87.99
C ARG A 57 14.60 -20.47 89.24
N VAL A 58 13.82 -20.12 90.26
CA VAL A 58 13.92 -20.76 91.59
C VAL A 58 13.24 -22.13 91.67
N THR A 59 12.27 -22.42 90.79
CA THR A 59 11.35 -23.55 91.02
C THR A 59 11.45 -24.75 90.07
N HIS A 60 12.05 -24.65 88.86
CA HIS A 60 11.95 -25.73 87.86
C HIS A 60 13.10 -25.80 86.83
N HIS A 61 14.34 -26.08 87.25
CA HIS A 61 15.48 -26.19 86.32
C HIS A 61 15.36 -27.33 85.29
N ARG A 62 14.71 -28.46 85.63
CA ARG A 62 14.71 -29.67 84.76
C ARG A 62 13.75 -29.62 83.59
N SER A 63 12.67 -28.85 83.67
CA SER A 63 11.65 -28.70 82.61
C SER A 63 11.75 -27.39 81.84
N CYS A 64 12.65 -26.49 82.27
CA CYS A 64 12.90 -25.22 81.62
C CYS A 64 13.73 -25.40 80.34
N LYS A 65 13.36 -24.69 79.28
CA LYS A 65 14.08 -24.64 78.01
C LYS A 65 14.43 -23.20 77.64
N GLU A 66 15.61 -23.03 77.03
CA GLU A 66 16.13 -21.75 76.53
C GLU A 66 15.98 -21.65 75.00
N THR A 67 15.06 -22.44 74.44
CA THR A 67 14.78 -22.53 73.02
C THR A 67 13.28 -22.55 72.74
N PHE A 68 12.90 -22.15 71.54
CA PHE A 68 11.54 -22.26 71.01
C PHE A 68 11.61 -22.68 69.54
N ASN A 69 10.50 -23.16 68.99
CA ASN A 69 10.47 -23.64 67.61
C ASN A 69 9.69 -22.65 66.71
N LEU A 70 10.22 -22.41 65.51
CA LEU A 70 9.54 -21.69 64.46
C LEU A 70 9.01 -22.67 63.42
N TYR A 71 7.75 -22.50 63.02
CA TYR A 71 7.06 -23.28 62.01
C TYR A 71 6.38 -22.37 60.99
N TYR A 72 5.98 -22.93 59.85
CA TYR A 72 5.15 -22.25 58.86
C TYR A 72 4.10 -23.17 58.22
N TYR A 73 3.01 -22.58 57.74
CA TYR A 73 1.96 -23.27 56.99
C TYR A 73 1.59 -22.48 55.74
N GLN A 74 1.64 -23.10 54.56
CA GLN A 74 1.32 -22.45 53.29
C GLN A 74 -0.18 -22.56 52.99
N ALA A 75 -0.80 -21.44 52.59
CA ALA A 75 -2.21 -21.38 52.19
C ALA A 75 -2.40 -20.47 50.97
N ASP A 76 -3.46 -20.70 50.20
CA ASP A 76 -3.80 -19.86 49.06
C ASP A 76 -4.72 -18.71 49.43
N SER A 77 -5.42 -18.82 50.57
CA SER A 77 -6.31 -17.81 51.13
C SER A 77 -6.26 -17.77 52.66
N ASP A 78 -6.94 -16.80 53.27
CA ASP A 78 -7.01 -16.67 54.73
C ASP A 78 -8.01 -17.69 55.30
N GLU A 79 -7.53 -18.92 55.47
CA GLU A 79 -8.27 -20.09 55.96
C GLU A 79 -8.17 -20.26 57.49
N ALA A 80 -7.47 -19.34 58.17
CA ALA A 80 -7.11 -19.46 59.58
C ALA A 80 -8.31 -19.22 60.51
N THR A 81 -8.66 -20.23 61.31
CA THR A 81 -9.63 -20.13 62.42
C THR A 81 -8.92 -20.35 63.76
N PRO A 82 -9.62 -20.25 64.92
CA PRO A 82 -9.05 -20.61 66.22
C PRO A 82 -8.66 -22.08 66.36
N THR A 83 -9.13 -22.98 65.49
CA THR A 83 -8.85 -24.43 65.54
C THR A 83 -8.19 -24.97 64.27
N HIS A 84 -8.16 -24.20 63.19
CA HIS A 84 -7.58 -24.57 61.89
C HIS A 84 -6.56 -23.53 61.40
N PRO A 85 -5.39 -23.91 60.83
CA PRO A 85 -4.80 -25.25 60.87
C PRO A 85 -4.56 -25.70 62.32
N SER A 86 -4.72 -26.99 62.58
CA SER A 86 -4.69 -27.56 63.94
C SER A 86 -3.36 -27.28 64.66
N TRP A 87 -3.43 -26.88 65.94
CA TRP A 87 -2.29 -26.51 66.79
C TRP A 87 -1.38 -27.69 67.17
N MET A 88 -0.69 -28.24 66.18
CA MET A 88 0.19 -29.40 66.31
C MET A 88 1.24 -29.35 65.17
N GLU A 89 2.26 -30.21 65.24
CA GLU A 89 3.35 -30.17 64.26
C GLU A 89 2.86 -30.41 62.82
N ASN A 90 2.04 -31.42 62.57
CA ASN A 90 1.39 -31.61 61.27
C ASN A 90 0.03 -30.92 61.25
N PRO A 91 -0.23 -29.89 60.42
CA PRO A 91 0.29 -29.73 59.06
C PRO A 91 1.35 -28.64 58.88
N TYR A 92 1.87 -28.07 59.96
CA TYR A 92 2.91 -27.06 59.89
C TYR A 92 4.27 -27.70 59.51
N THR A 93 5.11 -26.95 58.81
CA THR A 93 6.48 -27.37 58.51
C THR A 93 7.43 -26.67 59.46
N LYS A 94 8.29 -27.42 60.15
CA LYS A 94 9.29 -26.86 61.07
C LYS A 94 10.37 -26.12 60.29
N VAL A 95 10.63 -24.87 60.65
CA VAL A 95 11.73 -24.07 60.09
C VAL A 95 13.02 -24.37 60.86
N ASP A 96 13.03 -24.10 62.17
CA ASP A 96 14.19 -24.32 63.03
C ASP A 96 13.83 -24.33 64.53
N THR A 97 14.76 -24.81 65.34
CA THR A 97 14.76 -24.65 66.81
C THR A 97 15.62 -23.44 67.16
N VAL A 98 15.00 -22.34 67.57
CA VAL A 98 15.65 -21.07 67.83
C VAL A 98 16.19 -21.02 69.26
N ALA A 99 17.50 -20.88 69.38
CA ALA A 99 18.20 -20.67 70.65
C ALA A 99 18.59 -19.20 70.83
N ALA A 100 18.64 -18.76 72.09
CA ALA A 100 19.17 -17.46 72.47
C ALA A 100 20.70 -17.49 72.55
N ASP A 101 21.36 -16.45 72.02
CA ASP A 101 22.79 -16.21 72.21
C ASP A 101 23.03 -15.48 73.56
N PHE A 102 22.08 -14.65 73.98
CA PHE A 102 22.07 -13.90 75.23
C PHE A 102 20.87 -14.29 76.10
N LEU A 103 21.15 -14.64 77.35
CA LEU A 103 20.15 -15.01 78.35
C LEU A 103 20.05 -13.92 79.42
N LEU A 104 18.82 -13.52 79.76
CA LEU A 104 18.53 -12.53 80.77
C LEU A 104 18.67 -13.13 82.18
N ARG A 105 19.45 -12.44 83.02
CA ARG A 105 19.65 -12.75 84.44
C ARG A 105 18.91 -11.75 85.32
N LYS A 106 18.55 -12.16 86.53
CA LYS A 106 17.90 -11.29 87.52
C LYS A 106 18.87 -10.18 87.93
N GLY A 107 18.56 -8.93 87.55
CA GLY A 107 19.41 -7.75 87.80
C GLY A 107 20.48 -7.46 86.73
N GLY A 108 20.49 -8.21 85.61
CA GLY A 108 21.39 -7.96 84.48
C GLY A 108 20.87 -6.93 83.49
N GLU A 109 21.75 -6.49 82.58
CA GLU A 109 21.38 -5.62 81.46
C GLU A 109 20.33 -6.28 80.56
N ARG A 110 19.36 -5.49 80.08
CA ARG A 110 18.33 -5.94 79.15
C ARG A 110 18.93 -6.10 77.74
N LYS A 111 19.41 -7.29 77.41
CA LYS A 111 19.88 -7.66 76.07
C LYS A 111 18.83 -8.47 75.34
N PHE A 112 18.67 -8.22 74.05
CA PHE A 112 17.81 -8.98 73.16
C PHE A 112 18.64 -9.77 72.15
N ASN A 113 18.03 -10.81 71.61
CA ASN A 113 18.59 -11.69 70.60
C ASN A 113 18.01 -11.31 69.25
N VAL A 114 18.83 -11.42 68.20
CA VAL A 114 18.39 -11.27 66.81
C VAL A 114 18.76 -12.55 66.06
N LYS A 115 17.76 -13.24 65.48
CA LYS A 115 17.99 -14.41 64.63
C LYS A 115 17.26 -14.25 63.30
N THR A 116 17.97 -14.45 62.20
CA THR A 116 17.43 -14.40 60.84
C THR A 116 17.42 -15.80 60.24
N LEU A 117 16.22 -16.31 59.95
CA LEU A 117 15.99 -17.67 59.46
C LEU A 117 15.47 -17.63 58.03
N ARG A 118 15.93 -18.57 57.19
CA ARG A 118 15.48 -18.71 55.79
C ARG A 118 14.29 -19.69 55.72
N LEU A 119 13.26 -19.33 54.97
CA LEU A 119 12.03 -20.11 54.80
C LEU A 119 11.70 -20.26 53.32
N GLY A 120 11.52 -21.49 52.85
CA GLY A 120 11.11 -21.82 51.48
C GLY A 120 11.75 -23.12 50.98
N PRO A 121 11.45 -23.54 49.73
CA PRO A 121 10.72 -22.79 48.71
C PRO A 121 9.21 -22.71 48.97
N LEU A 122 8.64 -21.53 48.77
CA LEU A 122 7.23 -21.24 48.90
C LEU A 122 6.52 -21.33 47.53
N SER A 123 5.42 -22.07 47.47
CA SER A 123 4.65 -22.31 46.25
C SER A 123 3.26 -21.67 46.27
N LYS A 124 2.58 -21.63 47.42
CA LYS A 124 1.22 -21.07 47.54
C LYS A 124 1.20 -19.54 47.58
N ARG A 125 0.01 -18.92 47.56
CA ARG A 125 -0.14 -17.44 47.54
C ARG A 125 0.35 -16.76 48.82
N GLY A 126 0.24 -17.43 49.96
CA GLY A 126 0.69 -16.91 51.25
C GLY A 126 1.07 -18.01 52.24
N PHE A 127 1.42 -17.60 53.45
CA PHE A 127 1.79 -18.50 54.53
C PHE A 127 1.56 -17.86 55.90
N TYR A 128 1.42 -18.69 56.93
CA TYR A 128 1.41 -18.28 58.33
C TYR A 128 2.74 -18.66 58.96
N LEU A 129 3.22 -17.85 59.89
CA LEU A 129 4.25 -18.24 60.83
C LEU A 129 3.59 -18.75 62.11
N ALA A 130 4.19 -19.77 62.72
CA ALA A 130 3.75 -20.29 63.99
C ALA A 130 4.94 -20.50 64.94
N PHE A 131 4.80 -20.05 66.18
CA PHE A 131 5.81 -20.11 67.23
C PHE A 131 5.33 -21.10 68.30
N GLN A 132 6.13 -22.13 68.54
CA GLN A 132 5.83 -23.14 69.54
C GLN A 132 6.86 -23.02 70.68
N ALA A 133 6.36 -22.83 71.89
CA ALA A 133 7.17 -22.80 73.11
C ALA A 133 6.72 -23.89 74.08
N GLN A 134 7.68 -24.61 74.65
CA GLN A 134 7.46 -25.64 75.67
C GLN A 134 8.54 -25.49 76.75
N GLY A 135 8.15 -25.14 77.98
CA GLY A 135 9.07 -24.89 79.10
C GLY A 135 9.88 -23.60 78.99
N ALA A 136 9.59 -22.70 78.06
CA ALA A 136 10.35 -21.47 77.86
C ALA A 136 9.79 -20.27 78.66
N CYS A 137 10.68 -19.34 79.03
CA CYS A 137 10.32 -18.01 79.55
C CYS A 137 10.97 -16.93 78.70
N MET A 138 10.17 -16.37 77.80
CA MET A 138 10.65 -15.49 76.73
C MET A 138 9.64 -14.40 76.38
N ALA A 139 10.13 -13.37 75.70
CA ALA A 139 9.31 -12.36 75.05
C ALA A 139 9.76 -12.18 73.60
N LEU A 140 8.81 -12.26 72.68
CA LEU A 140 8.97 -11.96 71.26
C LEU A 140 8.70 -10.47 71.06
N LEU A 141 9.76 -9.72 70.77
CA LEU A 141 9.75 -8.26 70.67
C LEU A 141 9.36 -7.78 69.26
N SER A 142 9.89 -8.43 68.23
CA SER A 142 9.58 -8.10 66.83
C SER A 142 9.78 -9.30 65.92
N VAL A 143 8.92 -9.41 64.90
CA VAL A 143 9.00 -10.39 63.83
C VAL A 143 8.96 -9.65 62.51
N ARG A 144 10.09 -9.61 61.81
CA ARG A 144 10.21 -8.98 60.50
C ARG A 144 10.35 -10.04 59.43
N VAL A 145 9.37 -10.09 58.52
CA VAL A 145 9.39 -10.99 57.37
C VAL A 145 9.71 -10.20 56.12
N PHE A 146 10.73 -10.62 55.37
CA PHE A 146 11.17 -9.92 54.16
C PHE A 146 11.72 -10.90 53.12
N PHE A 147 11.82 -10.45 51.88
CA PHE A 147 12.54 -11.15 50.82
C PHE A 147 13.44 -10.16 50.10
N LYS A 148 14.44 -10.68 49.41
CA LYS A 148 15.41 -9.86 48.66
C LYS A 148 14.96 -9.76 47.20
N LYS A 149 15.14 -8.59 46.61
CA LYS A 149 14.85 -8.32 45.19
C LYS A 149 15.89 -7.35 44.64
N CYS A 150 16.20 -7.48 43.36
CA CYS A 150 16.99 -6.48 42.67
C CYS A 150 16.09 -5.29 42.33
N PRO A 151 16.47 -4.05 42.71
CA PRO A 151 15.71 -2.85 42.39
C PRO A 151 15.72 -2.58 40.89
N ALA A 152 14.75 -1.81 40.41
CA ALA A 152 14.75 -1.35 39.02
C ALA A 152 16.04 -0.58 38.73
N LEU A 153 16.67 -0.89 37.60
CA LEU A 153 17.98 -0.35 37.23
C LEU A 153 17.98 0.04 35.75
N ALA A 154 18.38 1.26 35.46
CA ALA A 154 18.77 1.67 34.11
C ALA A 154 20.29 1.62 34.00
N SER A 155 20.82 0.90 33.01
CA SER A 155 22.26 0.83 32.74
C SER A 155 22.51 0.48 31.28
N SER A 156 23.54 1.06 30.68
CA SER A 156 23.92 0.81 29.28
C SER A 156 22.73 0.97 28.32
N LEU A 157 22.01 2.08 28.44
CA LEU A 157 20.83 2.43 27.63
C LEU A 157 19.71 1.39 27.69
N SER A 158 19.67 0.61 28.76
CA SER A 158 18.70 -0.45 28.98
C SER A 158 18.08 -0.32 30.36
N SER A 159 16.76 -0.44 30.46
CA SER A 159 15.99 -0.45 31.69
C SER A 159 15.61 -1.87 32.08
N PHE A 160 15.94 -2.26 33.31
CA PHE A 160 15.64 -3.55 33.91
C PHE A 160 14.61 -3.37 35.02
N PRO A 161 13.50 -4.13 35.01
CA PRO A 161 12.47 -4.02 36.03
C PRO A 161 12.93 -4.62 37.36
N GLU A 162 12.21 -4.29 38.43
CA GLU A 162 12.39 -4.96 39.72
C GLU A 162 12.24 -6.48 39.56
N THR A 163 13.24 -7.24 40.01
CA THR A 163 13.32 -8.68 39.77
C THR A 163 13.50 -9.43 41.09
N VAL A 164 12.62 -10.41 41.35
CA VAL A 164 12.71 -11.29 42.51
C VAL A 164 13.35 -12.62 42.11
N PRO A 165 14.54 -12.97 42.64
CA PRO A 165 15.24 -14.20 42.26
C PRO A 165 14.49 -15.43 42.76
N ARG A 166 14.27 -16.41 41.88
CA ARG A 166 13.70 -17.73 42.23
C ARG A 166 14.78 -18.80 42.38
N THR A 167 15.95 -18.54 41.81
CA THR A 167 17.16 -19.36 41.77
C THR A 167 18.33 -18.53 42.32
N LEU A 168 19.51 -19.14 42.47
CA LEU A 168 20.74 -18.44 42.90
C LEU A 168 21.05 -17.21 42.04
N VAL A 169 20.80 -17.33 40.73
CA VAL A 169 20.95 -16.27 39.74
C VAL A 169 19.74 -16.34 38.79
N GLN A 170 19.00 -15.25 38.68
CA GLN A 170 17.80 -15.11 37.86
C GLN A 170 18.05 -14.15 36.70
N GLU A 171 17.85 -14.59 35.47
CA GLU A 171 17.90 -13.70 34.30
C GLU A 171 16.73 -12.70 34.36
N ALA A 172 17.04 -11.42 34.19
CA ALA A 172 16.11 -10.33 34.00
C ALA A 172 16.23 -9.78 32.57
N GLN A 173 15.10 -9.76 31.87
CA GLN A 173 15.01 -9.18 30.54
C GLN A 173 14.70 -7.68 30.65
N GLY A 174 15.54 -6.87 30.04
CA GLY A 174 15.39 -5.42 29.97
C GLY A 174 14.77 -4.95 28.66
N VAL A 175 14.52 -3.65 28.60
CA VAL A 175 14.06 -2.91 27.42
C VAL A 175 14.99 -1.74 27.16
N CYS A 176 15.04 -1.21 25.94
CA CYS A 176 15.79 0.03 25.72
C CYS A 176 15.14 1.19 26.48
N VAL A 177 15.97 2.10 26.99
CA VAL A 177 15.50 3.33 27.63
C VAL A 177 14.78 4.24 26.62
N ASP A 178 14.05 5.23 27.11
CA ASP A 178 13.37 6.20 26.25
C ASP A 178 14.35 6.85 25.27
N ASN A 179 13.89 7.07 24.04
CA ASN A 179 14.69 7.56 22.91
C ASN A 179 15.88 6.66 22.52
N ALA A 180 15.84 5.37 22.86
CA ALA A 180 16.78 4.36 22.37
C ALA A 180 16.06 3.19 21.67
N ALA A 181 16.77 2.53 20.75
CA ALA A 181 16.30 1.35 20.07
C ALA A 181 17.41 0.30 19.92
N GLN A 182 17.02 -0.95 19.70
CA GLN A 182 17.97 -2.04 19.47
C GLN A 182 18.65 -1.85 18.10
N GLN A 183 19.98 -1.86 18.11
CA GLN A 183 20.82 -1.70 16.92
C GLN A 183 21.34 -3.05 16.43
N GLY A 184 21.65 -3.11 15.14
CA GLY A 184 22.29 -4.26 14.49
C GLY A 184 21.34 -5.20 13.74
N PRO A 185 21.89 -6.13 12.93
CA PRO A 185 21.13 -6.98 12.01
C PRO A 185 20.32 -8.10 12.70
N ARG A 186 20.63 -8.40 13.96
CA ARG A 186 19.91 -9.38 14.80
C ARG A 186 19.76 -8.83 16.22
N PRO A 187 18.79 -7.93 16.43
CA PRO A 187 18.62 -7.28 17.71
C PRO A 187 18.21 -8.30 18.78
N ARG A 188 18.87 -8.28 19.94
CA ARG A 188 18.55 -9.14 21.10
C ARG A 188 18.07 -8.26 22.25
N PRO A 189 17.06 -8.70 23.01
CA PRO A 189 16.64 -7.96 24.19
C PRO A 189 17.79 -7.84 25.19
N PRO A 190 17.94 -6.69 25.86
CA PRO A 190 18.91 -6.53 26.93
C PRO A 190 18.73 -7.58 28.02
N LYS A 191 19.82 -8.10 28.58
CA LYS A 191 19.79 -9.06 29.68
C LYS A 191 20.77 -8.68 30.77
N LEU A 192 20.34 -8.88 32.01
CA LEU A 192 21.14 -8.75 33.23
C LEU A 192 20.71 -9.84 34.22
N PHE A 193 21.51 -10.11 35.25
CA PHE A 193 21.25 -11.20 36.18
C PHE A 193 21.06 -10.70 37.61
N CYS A 194 19.99 -11.13 38.27
CA CYS A 194 19.69 -10.82 39.67
C CYS A 194 20.12 -11.96 40.58
N GLY A 195 21.01 -11.70 41.55
CA GLY A 195 21.46 -12.68 42.55
C GLY A 195 20.45 -12.89 43.69
N GLU A 196 20.54 -14.03 44.39
CA GLU A 196 19.67 -14.34 45.54
C GLU A 196 19.81 -13.37 46.72
N ASP A 197 20.90 -12.62 46.78
CA ASP A 197 21.16 -11.56 47.74
C ASP A 197 20.49 -10.22 47.38
N GLY A 198 19.79 -10.16 46.24
CA GLY A 198 19.12 -8.96 45.74
C GLY A 198 20.05 -7.97 45.06
N GLN A 199 21.27 -8.38 44.69
CA GLN A 199 22.21 -7.55 43.94
C GLN A 199 22.25 -7.94 42.46
N TRP A 200 22.45 -6.95 41.59
CA TRP A 200 22.68 -7.20 40.17
C TRP A 200 24.09 -7.77 39.94
N VAL A 201 24.18 -8.81 39.13
CA VAL A 201 25.40 -9.59 38.87
C VAL A 201 25.87 -9.38 37.43
N GLY A 202 27.14 -9.01 37.28
CA GLY A 202 27.78 -8.81 35.98
C GLY A 202 27.42 -7.49 35.30
N GLN A 203 27.74 -7.38 34.01
CA GLN A 203 27.40 -6.23 33.18
C GLN A 203 26.20 -6.54 32.27
N PRO A 204 25.35 -5.54 31.97
CA PRO A 204 24.20 -5.75 31.11
C PRO A 204 24.65 -6.03 29.68
N THR A 205 24.16 -7.13 29.13
CA THR A 205 24.30 -7.42 27.71
C THR A 205 23.20 -6.68 26.96
N THR A 206 23.57 -5.79 26.04
CA THR A 206 22.60 -4.93 25.35
C THR A 206 23.08 -4.54 23.96
N SER A 207 22.12 -4.40 23.04
CA SER A 207 22.32 -3.79 21.73
C SER A 207 21.56 -2.46 21.61
N CYS A 208 21.08 -1.89 22.71
CA CYS A 208 20.38 -0.61 22.70
C CYS A 208 21.35 0.52 22.41
N GLY A 209 20.94 1.44 21.53
CA GLY A 209 21.61 2.71 21.33
C GLY A 209 20.60 3.82 21.08
N CYS A 210 21.00 5.05 21.38
CA CYS A 210 20.12 6.20 21.22
C CYS A 210 19.67 6.35 19.77
N LEU A 211 18.41 6.75 19.60
CA LEU A 211 17.86 7.12 18.30
C LEU A 211 18.63 8.32 17.73
N PRO A 212 18.65 8.49 16.39
CA PRO A 212 19.24 9.68 15.78
C PRO A 212 18.72 10.98 16.41
N GLY A 213 19.63 11.89 16.74
CA GLY A 213 19.31 13.15 17.41
C GLY A 213 19.41 13.14 18.94
N TYR A 214 19.65 11.97 19.56
CA TYR A 214 19.82 11.81 21.00
C TYR A 214 21.21 11.25 21.34
N GLU A 215 21.73 11.61 22.51
CA GLU A 215 23.01 11.10 23.01
C GLU A 215 22.87 10.47 24.41
N PRO A 216 23.75 9.51 24.77
CA PRO A 216 23.77 8.94 26.11
C PRO A 216 24.04 10.01 27.17
N ALA A 217 23.18 10.07 28.18
CA ALA A 217 23.32 11.00 29.31
C ALA A 217 23.35 10.24 30.64
N ASP A 218 23.81 10.93 31.68
CA ASP A 218 23.90 10.44 33.07
C ASP A 218 24.46 9.02 33.17
N GLY A 219 25.65 8.80 32.59
CA GLY A 219 26.30 7.49 32.65
C GLY A 219 25.62 6.41 31.82
N HIS A 220 24.95 6.76 30.72
CA HIS A 220 24.19 5.86 29.84
C HIS A 220 22.91 5.30 30.48
N THR A 221 22.27 6.07 31.36
CA THR A 221 21.00 5.67 32.01
C THR A 221 19.76 6.13 31.23
N HIS A 222 19.90 7.17 30.40
CA HIS A 222 18.85 7.64 29.50
C HIS A 222 19.47 8.31 28.26
N CYS A 223 18.67 8.47 27.20
CA CYS A 223 19.06 9.24 26.03
C CYS A 223 18.47 10.64 26.12
N SER A 224 19.32 11.65 26.29
CA SER A 224 18.90 13.05 26.37
C SER A 224 19.01 13.72 25.01
N GLY A 225 18.02 14.56 24.70
CA GLY A 225 18.05 15.49 23.57
C GLY A 225 18.26 16.94 24.00
N GLU A 226 18.36 17.20 25.31
CA GLU A 226 18.29 18.55 25.86
C GLU A 226 19.45 18.88 26.81
N ARG A 227 20.09 20.00 26.49
CA ARG A 227 21.01 20.81 27.30
C ARG A 227 22.44 20.33 27.56
N LYS A 228 22.94 19.31 26.87
CA LYS A 228 24.37 19.20 26.54
C LYS A 228 24.72 18.47 25.22
N GLY A 229 23.73 17.87 24.56
CA GLY A 229 23.78 17.51 23.14
C GLY A 229 22.42 17.73 22.52
N ARG A 230 22.32 18.74 21.67
CA ARG A 230 21.04 19.25 21.16
C ARG A 230 20.46 18.29 20.14
N ALA A 231 19.22 17.83 20.38
CA ALA A 231 18.30 17.50 19.31
C ALA A 231 18.21 18.73 18.37
N CYS A 232 18.24 18.50 17.06
CA CYS A 232 18.33 19.61 16.12
C CYS A 232 17.07 20.48 16.18
N PRO A 233 17.20 21.81 16.35
CA PRO A 233 16.04 22.69 16.37
C PRO A 233 15.31 22.63 15.03
N VAL A 234 14.05 23.08 15.02
CA VAL A 234 13.25 23.25 13.80
C VAL A 234 14.09 24.00 12.74
N GLY A 235 14.09 23.49 11.51
CA GLY A 235 14.95 23.99 10.41
C GLY A 235 16.37 23.40 10.36
N GLN A 236 16.75 22.51 11.28
CA GLN A 236 18.02 21.77 11.24
C GLN A 236 17.79 20.26 11.30
N PHE A 237 18.71 19.47 10.73
CA PHE A 237 18.62 18.01 10.66
C PHE A 237 19.94 17.31 10.99
N ARG A 238 19.86 15.98 11.22
CA ARG A 238 21.03 15.11 11.41
C ARG A 238 20.76 13.70 10.85
N SER A 239 21.45 13.35 9.76
CA SER A 239 21.23 12.09 9.01
C SER A 239 21.77 10.82 9.71
N GLY A 240 22.54 10.92 10.80
CA GLY A 240 23.18 9.77 11.45
C GLY A 240 23.52 9.94 12.94
N SER A 241 24.02 8.85 13.55
CA SER A 241 24.47 8.80 14.94
C SER A 241 25.88 9.38 15.08
N GLY A 242 25.97 10.71 15.17
CA GLY A 242 27.22 11.45 15.40
C GLY A 242 27.40 12.60 14.41
N GLY A 243 27.46 13.83 14.92
CA GLY A 243 27.62 15.05 14.12
C GLY A 243 26.89 16.26 14.72
N GLN A 244 27.32 17.47 14.38
CA GLN A 244 26.60 18.71 14.73
C GLN A 244 25.35 18.85 13.87
N CYS A 245 24.34 19.57 14.36
CA CYS A 245 23.13 19.84 13.59
C CYS A 245 23.46 20.69 12.36
N GLN A 246 23.00 20.25 11.21
CA GLN A 246 23.17 20.96 9.95
C GLN A 246 21.88 21.72 9.64
N ALA A 247 22.01 22.95 9.13
CA ALA A 247 20.87 23.67 8.58
C ALA A 247 20.27 22.87 7.43
N CYS A 248 18.94 22.86 7.33
CA CYS A 248 18.29 22.26 6.18
C CYS A 248 18.81 22.88 4.88
N PRO A 249 19.08 22.07 3.84
CA PRO A 249 19.40 22.58 2.52
C PRO A 249 18.34 23.57 2.05
N GLY A 250 18.73 24.50 1.16
CA GLY A 250 17.80 25.47 0.58
C GLY A 250 16.50 24.80 0.10
N PHE A 251 15.36 25.44 0.37
CA PHE A 251 14.03 24.98 -0.05
C PHE A 251 13.54 23.69 0.64
N SER A 252 14.16 23.32 1.77
CA SER A 252 13.73 22.23 2.64
C SER A 252 13.63 22.67 4.09
N HIS A 253 12.85 21.95 4.90
CA HIS A 253 12.55 22.30 6.28
C HIS A 253 12.36 21.06 7.15
N ALA A 254 12.87 21.11 8.38
CA ALA A 254 12.63 20.12 9.42
C ALA A 254 11.54 20.65 10.35
N VAL A 255 10.34 20.06 10.30
CA VAL A 255 9.13 20.55 10.99
C VAL A 255 9.16 20.24 12.50
N VAL A 256 9.85 19.18 12.88
CA VAL A 256 9.95 18.71 14.27
C VAL A 256 11.39 18.75 14.75
N THR A 257 11.57 18.98 16.06
CA THR A 257 12.88 18.92 16.71
C THR A 257 13.47 17.51 16.60
N GLY A 258 14.76 17.40 16.31
CA GLY A 258 15.44 16.12 16.17
C GLY A 258 15.18 15.40 14.84
N SER A 259 14.66 16.10 13.82
CA SER A 259 14.38 15.46 12.52
C SER A 259 15.66 14.88 11.89
N PRO A 260 15.64 13.61 11.45
CA PRO A 260 16.79 13.02 10.76
C PRO A 260 16.91 13.49 9.30
N VAL A 261 15.84 14.06 8.73
CA VAL A 261 15.73 14.45 7.32
C VAL A 261 15.00 15.80 7.21
N CYS A 262 15.35 16.61 6.21
CA CYS A 262 14.59 17.81 5.84
C CYS A 262 13.58 17.47 4.73
N GLN A 263 12.34 17.92 4.90
CA GLN A 263 11.29 17.76 3.88
C GLN A 263 11.31 18.96 2.94
N CYS A 264 11.06 18.75 1.65
CA CYS A 264 10.94 19.85 0.69
C CYS A 264 9.72 20.72 1.03
N ARG A 265 9.84 22.04 0.86
CA ARG A 265 8.78 23.00 1.22
C ARG A 265 7.96 23.40 -0.02
N PRO A 266 6.73 22.87 -0.22
CA PRO A 266 5.83 23.36 -1.25
C PRO A 266 5.34 24.79 -0.91
N PRO A 267 4.81 25.55 -1.89
CA PRO A 267 4.26 26.87 -1.62
C PRO A 267 2.92 26.75 -0.89
N SER A 268 2.53 27.80 -0.18
CA SER A 268 1.17 27.96 0.36
C SER A 268 0.16 28.28 -0.76
N ALA A 269 -1.14 28.27 -0.44
CA ALA A 269 -2.18 28.63 -1.40
C ALA A 269 -2.02 30.09 -1.87
N PRO A 270 -2.38 30.41 -3.14
CA PRO A 270 -2.47 31.79 -3.60
C PRO A 270 -3.51 32.56 -2.77
N ARG A 271 -3.42 33.89 -2.77
CA ARG A 271 -4.27 34.75 -1.93
C ARG A 271 -5.08 35.71 -2.77
N SER A 272 -6.23 36.14 -2.26
CA SER A 272 -7.02 37.26 -2.81
C SER A 272 -7.36 37.08 -4.29
N ILE A 273 -8.09 36.02 -4.62
CA ILE A 273 -8.60 35.83 -5.98
C ILE A 273 -9.64 36.93 -6.28
N VAL A 274 -9.33 37.78 -7.24
CA VAL A 274 -10.22 38.81 -7.80
C VAL A 274 -10.76 38.29 -9.13
N THR A 275 -12.07 38.39 -9.29
CA THR A 275 -12.76 37.91 -10.48
C THR A 275 -13.43 39.08 -11.19
N GLN A 276 -13.24 39.16 -12.51
CA GLN A 276 -13.96 40.10 -13.37
C GLN A 276 -14.72 39.29 -14.41
N ILE A 277 -16.05 39.38 -14.35
CA ILE A 277 -16.95 38.65 -15.23
C ILE A 277 -17.37 39.62 -16.33
N ASN A 278 -17.09 39.25 -17.57
CA ASN A 278 -17.55 39.98 -18.74
C ASN A 278 -18.27 38.98 -19.65
N ASP A 279 -19.60 38.94 -19.53
CA ASP A 279 -20.50 38.02 -20.23
C ASP A 279 -20.18 36.52 -20.01
N THR A 280 -19.53 35.89 -20.99
CA THR A 280 -19.09 34.47 -20.98
C THR A 280 -17.58 34.31 -20.75
N THR A 281 -16.91 35.41 -20.41
CA THR A 281 -15.48 35.45 -20.12
C THR A 281 -15.25 35.81 -18.67
N VAL A 282 -14.28 35.14 -18.08
CA VAL A 282 -13.88 35.39 -16.69
C VAL A 282 -12.41 35.70 -16.68
N THR A 283 -12.05 36.88 -16.18
CA THR A 283 -10.67 37.18 -15.83
C THR A 283 -10.47 36.83 -14.36
N LEU A 284 -9.55 35.92 -14.09
CA LEU A 284 -9.09 35.60 -12.74
C LEU A 284 -7.74 36.28 -12.53
N GLU A 285 -7.62 37.03 -11.45
CA GLU A 285 -6.38 37.63 -10.99
C GLU A 285 -6.17 37.27 -9.52
N TRP A 286 -4.96 36.95 -9.11
CA TRP A 286 -4.66 36.56 -7.73
C TRP A 286 -3.35 37.18 -7.25
N SER A 287 -3.13 37.13 -5.95
CA SER A 287 -1.86 37.53 -5.33
C SER A 287 -1.02 36.31 -4.97
N GLU A 288 0.28 36.54 -4.77
CA GLU A 288 1.23 35.48 -4.45
C GLU A 288 0.91 34.82 -3.11
N PRO A 289 1.27 33.53 -2.97
CA PRO A 289 1.22 32.82 -1.71
C PRO A 289 1.93 33.59 -0.58
N GLN A 290 1.44 33.45 0.64
CA GLN A 290 2.10 34.04 1.83
C GLN A 290 3.53 33.50 2.01
N ASP A 291 3.74 32.26 1.61
CA ASP A 291 4.98 31.52 1.65
C ASP A 291 5.16 30.76 0.32
N SER A 292 6.24 31.05 -0.40
CA SER A 292 6.60 30.38 -1.67
C SER A 292 7.35 29.05 -1.47
N GLY A 293 7.54 28.63 -0.23
CA GLY A 293 8.46 27.55 0.13
C GLY A 293 9.92 28.01 0.08
N GLY A 294 10.16 29.32 0.09
CA GLY A 294 11.48 29.95 -0.04
C GLY A 294 12.06 29.89 -1.45
N ARG A 295 11.29 29.45 -2.45
CA ARG A 295 11.71 29.38 -3.87
C ARG A 295 11.16 30.57 -4.67
N THR A 296 11.76 30.81 -5.84
CA THR A 296 11.34 31.83 -6.81
C THR A 296 10.77 31.24 -8.11
N ASP A 297 10.78 29.91 -8.26
CA ASP A 297 10.24 29.17 -9.40
C ASP A 297 8.74 28.86 -9.24
N LEU A 298 7.98 29.85 -8.78
CA LEU A 298 6.53 29.74 -8.63
C LEU A 298 5.87 29.63 -10.01
N SER A 299 4.95 28.69 -10.13
CA SER A 299 4.04 28.56 -11.26
C SER A 299 2.63 28.27 -10.76
N TYR A 300 1.63 28.59 -11.57
CA TYR A 300 0.23 28.41 -11.21
C TYR A 300 -0.48 27.49 -12.20
N SER A 301 -1.50 26.78 -11.72
CA SER A 301 -2.43 26.02 -12.54
C SER A 301 -3.86 26.30 -12.15
N VAL A 302 -4.75 26.34 -13.13
CA VAL A 302 -6.17 26.65 -12.96
C VAL A 302 -6.98 25.42 -13.32
N GLU A 303 -7.74 24.92 -12.35
CA GLU A 303 -8.66 23.81 -12.52
C GLU A 303 -10.10 24.34 -12.51
N CYS A 304 -10.92 23.85 -13.44
CA CYS A 304 -12.30 24.27 -13.62
C CYS A 304 -13.21 23.07 -13.46
N SER A 305 -14.22 23.22 -12.60
CA SER A 305 -15.22 22.20 -12.36
C SER A 305 -16.64 22.78 -12.38
N LEU A 306 -17.57 21.91 -12.78
CA LEU A 306 -19.00 22.13 -12.82
C LEU A 306 -19.63 21.28 -11.73
N CYS A 307 -20.07 21.94 -10.65
CA CYS A 307 -20.72 21.29 -9.52
C CYS A 307 -22.23 21.61 -9.59
N GLY A 308 -23.00 20.79 -10.30
CA GLY A 308 -24.45 20.97 -10.48
C GLY A 308 -25.27 20.11 -9.52
N ALA A 309 -26.09 20.77 -8.69
CA ALA A 309 -26.97 20.22 -7.65
C ALA A 309 -26.28 19.72 -6.35
N PRO A 310 -26.90 19.90 -5.17
CA PRO A 310 -26.27 19.72 -3.86
C PRO A 310 -25.77 18.30 -3.50
N TRP A 311 -25.98 17.30 -4.37
CA TRP A 311 -25.63 15.89 -4.10
C TRP A 311 -25.01 15.17 -5.33
N GLY A 312 -24.40 15.90 -6.27
CA GLY A 312 -23.70 15.35 -7.43
C GLY A 312 -22.18 15.53 -7.37
N PRO A 313 -21.37 14.59 -7.90
CA PRO A 313 -19.93 14.80 -8.06
C PRO A 313 -19.64 15.89 -9.10
N CYS A 314 -18.69 16.77 -8.82
CA CYS A 314 -18.27 17.81 -9.75
C CYS A 314 -17.58 17.21 -10.98
N SER A 315 -17.97 17.63 -12.18
CA SER A 315 -17.31 17.21 -13.43
C SER A 315 -16.32 18.27 -13.90
N PRO A 316 -15.21 17.91 -14.57
CA PRO A 316 -14.32 18.89 -15.19
C PRO A 316 -15.06 19.69 -16.28
N CYS A 317 -14.62 20.92 -16.52
CA CYS A 317 -15.14 21.75 -17.61
C CYS A 317 -14.82 21.14 -18.99
N GLY A 318 -15.75 21.24 -19.94
CA GLY A 318 -15.60 20.66 -21.28
C GLY A 318 -14.66 21.45 -22.21
N ASP A 319 -14.38 20.87 -23.38
CA ASP A 319 -13.40 21.38 -24.37
C ASP A 319 -13.72 22.76 -24.97
N SER A 320 -14.93 23.29 -24.73
CA SER A 320 -15.31 24.64 -25.14
C SER A 320 -14.59 25.73 -24.33
N VAL A 321 -14.06 25.38 -23.14
CA VAL A 321 -13.41 26.32 -22.22
C VAL A 321 -11.93 26.46 -22.59
N SER A 322 -11.49 27.68 -22.87
CA SER A 322 -10.09 27.96 -23.20
C SER A 322 -9.46 28.97 -22.25
N TYR A 323 -8.17 28.77 -21.97
CA TYR A 323 -7.39 29.56 -21.00
C TYR A 323 -6.30 30.32 -21.73
N ARG A 324 -6.22 31.64 -21.51
CA ARG A 324 -5.14 32.48 -22.04
C ARG A 324 -4.40 33.17 -20.90
N PRO A 325 -3.05 33.08 -20.85
CA PRO A 325 -2.15 32.49 -21.86
C PRO A 325 -2.09 30.95 -21.87
N SER A 326 -2.27 30.28 -20.73
CA SER A 326 -2.31 28.82 -20.62
C SER A 326 -3.14 28.39 -19.40
N GLN A 327 -3.48 27.11 -19.29
CA GLN A 327 -4.19 26.57 -18.11
C GLN A 327 -3.23 26.14 -16.99
N ARG A 328 -2.04 25.67 -17.34
CA ARG A 328 -0.99 25.18 -16.43
C ARG A 328 0.32 25.87 -16.73
N GLY A 329 1.24 25.87 -15.75
CA GLY A 329 2.57 26.48 -15.90
C GLY A 329 2.52 28.00 -16.05
N LEU A 330 1.50 28.65 -15.49
CA LEU A 330 1.34 30.10 -15.53
C LEU A 330 2.42 30.74 -14.66
N LEU A 331 3.26 31.59 -15.25
CA LEU A 331 4.20 32.43 -14.51
C LEU A 331 3.56 33.76 -14.05
N GLY A 332 2.53 34.20 -14.78
CA GLY A 332 1.72 35.36 -14.42
C GLY A 332 0.62 35.02 -13.43
N ARG A 333 0.11 36.05 -12.75
CA ARG A 333 -0.97 35.93 -11.75
C ARG A 333 -2.35 36.32 -12.31
N ARG A 334 -2.49 36.21 -13.62
CA ARG A 334 -3.69 36.60 -14.37
C ARG A 334 -3.93 35.62 -15.50
N VAL A 335 -5.17 35.17 -15.62
CA VAL A 335 -5.63 34.30 -16.70
C VAL A 335 -7.01 34.75 -17.15
N VAL A 336 -7.28 34.66 -18.45
CA VAL A 336 -8.60 34.92 -19.01
C VAL A 336 -9.16 33.61 -19.51
N VAL A 337 -10.33 33.25 -18.99
CA VAL A 337 -11.08 32.04 -19.31
C VAL A 337 -12.22 32.40 -20.25
N TRP A 338 -12.30 31.70 -21.38
CA TRP A 338 -13.28 31.93 -22.44
C TRP A 338 -14.14 30.70 -22.68
N GLY A 339 -15.32 30.89 -23.29
CA GLY A 339 -16.17 29.78 -23.74
C GLY A 339 -16.98 29.12 -22.61
N LEU A 340 -17.28 29.89 -21.56
CA LEU A 340 -18.13 29.46 -20.46
C LEU A 340 -19.61 29.53 -20.88
N MET A 341 -20.41 28.58 -20.42
CA MET A 341 -21.85 28.57 -20.65
C MET A 341 -22.52 29.70 -19.87
N PRO A 342 -23.56 30.38 -20.41
CA PRO A 342 -24.32 31.40 -19.68
C PRO A 342 -25.14 30.79 -18.54
N HIS A 343 -25.47 31.60 -17.53
CA HIS A 343 -26.23 31.19 -16.35
C HIS A 343 -25.72 29.90 -15.67
N THR A 344 -24.41 29.69 -15.68
CA THR A 344 -23.80 28.47 -15.16
C THR A 344 -22.80 28.83 -14.08
N THR A 345 -22.88 28.13 -12.94
CA THR A 345 -21.94 28.32 -11.83
C THR A 345 -20.75 27.38 -12.03
N TYR A 346 -19.59 27.99 -12.27
CA TYR A 346 -18.30 27.33 -12.39
C TYR A 346 -17.51 27.52 -11.10
N THR A 347 -16.80 26.47 -10.69
CA THR A 347 -15.83 26.54 -9.59
C THR A 347 -14.43 26.54 -10.21
N PHE A 348 -13.67 27.60 -9.95
CA PHE A 348 -12.27 27.69 -10.34
C PHE A 348 -11.38 27.48 -9.13
N SER A 349 -10.41 26.58 -9.24
CA SER A 349 -9.38 26.33 -8.24
C SER A 349 -8.03 26.74 -8.80
N ILE A 350 -7.36 27.70 -8.14
CA ILE A 350 -6.04 28.16 -8.51
C ILE A 350 -5.03 27.51 -7.56
N GLN A 351 -4.14 26.70 -8.12
CA GLN A 351 -3.07 26.00 -7.41
C GLN A 351 -1.76 26.78 -7.55
N ALA A 352 -1.00 26.86 -6.47
CA ALA A 352 0.38 27.32 -6.49
C ALA A 352 1.34 26.11 -6.48
N LEU A 353 2.33 26.15 -7.37
CA LEU A 353 3.30 25.08 -7.60
C LEU A 353 4.71 25.66 -7.62
N ASN A 354 5.68 24.87 -7.19
CA ASN A 354 7.12 25.15 -7.33
C ASN A 354 7.85 23.87 -7.75
N GLY A 355 9.17 23.93 -7.98
CA GLY A 355 9.96 22.77 -8.44
C GLY A 355 10.00 21.54 -7.52
N VAL A 356 9.45 21.62 -6.29
CA VAL A 356 9.31 20.48 -5.37
C VAL A 356 7.86 19.99 -5.24
N SER A 357 6.93 20.62 -5.93
CA SER A 357 5.53 20.22 -5.97
C SER A 357 5.33 19.02 -6.90
N PRO A 358 4.30 18.18 -6.68
CA PRO A 358 4.03 17.03 -7.53
C PRO A 358 3.78 17.47 -8.99
N PRO A 359 4.33 16.77 -10.00
CA PRO A 359 4.24 17.19 -11.41
C PRO A 359 2.79 17.26 -11.94
N ASN A 360 1.87 16.52 -11.33
CA ASN A 360 0.46 16.50 -11.70
C ASN A 360 -0.42 17.44 -10.86
N GLY A 361 0.15 18.26 -9.96
CA GLY A 361 -0.59 19.19 -9.11
C GLY A 361 -1.54 18.55 -8.09
N LYS A 362 -1.57 17.21 -7.99
CA LYS A 362 -2.44 16.50 -7.04
C LYS A 362 -2.08 16.87 -5.60
N GLY A 363 -3.04 17.45 -4.88
CA GLY A 363 -2.87 17.90 -3.50
C GLY A 363 -2.06 19.19 -3.35
N ALA A 364 -1.83 19.93 -4.44
CA ALA A 364 -1.20 21.24 -4.37
C ALA A 364 -2.09 22.24 -3.62
N PRO A 365 -1.53 23.10 -2.76
CA PRO A 365 -2.30 24.13 -2.08
C PRO A 365 -3.01 25.05 -3.07
N SER A 366 -4.33 25.17 -2.90
CA SER A 366 -5.20 25.90 -3.80
C SER A 366 -6.19 26.78 -3.06
N ASP A 367 -6.57 27.88 -3.70
CA ASP A 367 -7.71 28.72 -3.29
C ASP A 367 -8.80 28.62 -4.37
N THR A 368 -10.07 28.69 -3.97
CA THR A 368 -11.21 28.40 -4.84
C THR A 368 -12.20 29.55 -4.89
N VAL A 369 -12.79 29.76 -6.07
CA VAL A 369 -13.84 30.77 -6.27
C VAL A 369 -14.97 30.21 -7.12
N ASN A 370 -16.20 30.48 -6.69
CA ASN A 370 -17.41 30.12 -7.43
C ASN A 370 -17.90 31.34 -8.22
N ILE A 371 -18.14 31.15 -9.51
CA ILE A 371 -18.46 32.22 -10.46
C ILE A 371 -19.68 31.80 -11.27
N THR A 372 -20.72 32.62 -11.25
CA THR A 372 -21.91 32.45 -12.07
C THR A 372 -21.86 33.42 -13.25
N THR A 373 -21.92 32.89 -14.48
CA THR A 373 -21.91 33.69 -15.72
C THR A 373 -23.23 34.43 -15.95
N SER A 374 -23.18 35.57 -16.66
CA SER A 374 -24.34 36.47 -16.87
C SER A 374 -25.41 35.90 -17.84
N HIS A 375 -26.59 36.53 -17.85
CA HIS A 375 -27.79 36.12 -18.61
C HIS A 375 -27.81 36.54 -20.09
N ASP A 376 -26.94 37.47 -20.52
CA ASP A 376 -27.12 38.21 -21.78
C ASP A 376 -26.35 37.66 -23.01
N VAL A 377 -26.34 36.33 -23.22
CA VAL A 377 -25.95 35.77 -24.53
C VAL A 377 -26.84 34.58 -24.91
N PRO A 378 -27.47 34.57 -26.10
CA PRO A 378 -28.40 33.54 -26.50
C PRO A 378 -27.71 32.35 -27.17
N VAL A 379 -28.13 31.15 -26.76
CA VAL A 379 -27.86 29.87 -27.44
C VAL A 379 -28.96 29.62 -28.49
N LEU A 380 -28.56 28.94 -29.57
CA LEU A 380 -29.36 28.30 -30.62
C LEU A 380 -29.55 29.11 -31.93
N VAL A 381 -28.48 29.23 -32.71
CA VAL A 381 -28.69 29.23 -34.17
C VAL A 381 -29.08 27.80 -34.56
N SER A 382 -30.33 27.65 -34.98
CA SER A 382 -30.90 26.37 -35.41
C SER A 382 -30.29 25.85 -36.73
N VAL A 383 -30.47 24.55 -36.99
CA VAL A 383 -29.92 23.73 -38.08
C VAL A 383 -29.55 24.53 -39.34
N ILE A 384 -28.26 24.54 -39.68
CA ILE A 384 -27.76 25.09 -40.95
C ILE A 384 -28.39 24.27 -42.09
N ARG A 385 -28.99 24.95 -43.07
CA ARG A 385 -29.59 24.32 -44.26
C ARG A 385 -28.82 24.71 -45.52
N LYS A 386 -28.66 23.73 -46.42
CA LYS A 386 -28.06 23.94 -47.74
C LYS A 386 -29.12 24.44 -48.72
N SER A 387 -28.87 25.56 -49.38
CA SER A 387 -29.70 26.12 -50.45
C SER A 387 -29.25 25.60 -51.82
N ILE A 388 -28.01 25.92 -52.21
CA ILE A 388 -27.42 25.60 -53.52
C ILE A 388 -26.03 25.02 -53.27
N SER A 389 -25.64 24.01 -54.03
CA SER A 389 -24.28 23.48 -54.08
C SER A 389 -23.81 23.51 -55.53
N THR A 390 -22.57 23.91 -55.78
CA THR A 390 -21.93 23.82 -57.08
C THR A 390 -20.65 22.98 -56.95
N GLU A 391 -19.88 22.86 -58.03
CA GLU A 391 -18.56 22.23 -57.99
C GLU A 391 -17.59 22.93 -57.03
N SER A 392 -17.70 24.25 -56.84
CA SER A 392 -16.75 25.05 -56.06
C SER A 392 -17.39 25.95 -54.99
N SER A 393 -18.69 25.89 -54.78
CA SER A 393 -19.39 26.74 -53.81
C SER A 393 -20.55 26.08 -53.08
N LEU A 394 -20.81 26.54 -51.85
CA LEU A 394 -21.92 26.13 -51.01
C LEU A 394 -22.70 27.37 -50.55
N THR A 395 -23.99 27.44 -50.88
CA THR A 395 -24.90 28.47 -50.37
C THR A 395 -25.65 27.92 -49.16
N LEU A 396 -25.45 28.52 -48.00
CA LEU A 396 -25.98 28.10 -46.71
C LEU A 396 -26.90 29.17 -46.12
N HIS A 397 -27.97 28.75 -45.45
CA HIS A 397 -28.87 29.63 -44.71
C HIS A 397 -29.26 28.99 -43.38
N TRP A 398 -29.58 29.82 -42.39
CA TRP A 398 -30.01 29.38 -41.07
C TRP A 398 -31.24 30.17 -40.61
N SER A 399 -32.12 29.50 -39.85
CA SER A 399 -33.33 30.11 -39.31
C SER A 399 -33.05 30.84 -37.99
N VAL A 400 -33.58 32.05 -37.90
CA VAL A 400 -33.57 32.91 -36.70
C VAL A 400 -34.98 32.90 -36.11
N PRO A 401 -35.17 32.69 -34.78
CA PRO A 401 -36.47 32.76 -34.14
C PRO A 401 -37.15 34.13 -34.38
N ALA A 402 -38.48 34.13 -34.54
CA ALA A 402 -39.26 35.31 -34.90
C ALA A 402 -39.32 36.42 -33.81
N GLN A 403 -38.86 36.14 -32.59
CA GLN A 403 -38.74 37.09 -31.49
C GLN A 403 -37.38 36.92 -30.77
N PRO A 404 -36.29 37.52 -31.25
CA PRO A 404 -35.07 37.59 -30.46
C PRO A 404 -35.21 38.73 -29.43
N HIS A 405 -34.91 38.47 -28.15
CA HIS A 405 -34.85 39.50 -27.10
C HIS A 405 -33.66 40.48 -27.26
N TYR A 406 -32.93 40.40 -28.37
CA TYR A 406 -31.64 41.05 -28.62
C TYR A 406 -31.46 41.31 -30.13
N THR A 407 -30.65 42.31 -30.48
CA THR A 407 -30.34 42.64 -31.88
C THR A 407 -29.07 41.89 -32.32
N ILE A 408 -29.15 41.15 -33.44
CA ILE A 408 -28.00 40.47 -34.04
C ILE A 408 -27.28 41.45 -34.95
N LEU A 409 -25.99 41.68 -34.69
CA LEU A 409 -25.14 42.58 -35.45
C LEU A 409 -24.48 41.89 -36.64
N GLN A 410 -24.06 40.64 -36.47
CA GLN A 410 -23.25 39.91 -37.47
C GLN A 410 -23.29 38.40 -37.21
N TYR A 411 -23.05 37.58 -38.23
CA TYR A 411 -22.82 36.14 -38.10
C TYR A 411 -21.38 35.80 -38.49
N GLN A 412 -20.80 34.80 -37.83
CA GLN A 412 -19.51 34.25 -38.19
C GLN A 412 -19.62 32.74 -38.38
N LEU A 413 -19.12 32.27 -39.52
CA LEU A 413 -19.07 30.87 -39.88
C LEU A 413 -17.64 30.35 -39.75
N ARG A 414 -17.54 29.10 -39.33
CA ARG A 414 -16.31 28.31 -39.34
C ARG A 414 -16.56 27.10 -40.24
N TYR A 415 -15.71 26.85 -41.22
CA TYR A 415 -15.80 25.67 -42.08
C TYR A 415 -14.46 24.97 -42.24
N CYS A 416 -14.47 23.64 -42.13
CA CYS A 416 -13.28 22.79 -42.12
C CYS A 416 -13.45 21.64 -43.12
N GLU A 417 -12.40 21.29 -43.86
CA GLU A 417 -12.39 20.13 -44.76
C GLU A 417 -12.29 18.84 -43.94
N THR A 418 -13.17 17.86 -44.19
CA THR A 418 -13.28 16.64 -43.37
C THR A 418 -12.43 15.48 -43.91
N GLU A 419 -11.97 15.53 -45.16
CA GLU A 419 -11.16 14.46 -45.78
C GLU A 419 -9.67 14.82 -45.90
N ARG A 420 -8.88 14.42 -44.91
CA ARG A 420 -7.47 14.00 -45.11
C ARG A 420 -7.27 12.65 -44.41
N ARG A 421 -7.06 11.59 -45.20
CA ARG A 421 -6.40 10.36 -44.73
C ARG A 421 -4.90 10.64 -44.73
N GLY A 422 -4.34 10.87 -43.55
CA GLY A 422 -2.90 11.01 -43.37
C GLY A 422 -2.55 12.12 -42.38
N GLU A 423 -2.11 11.69 -41.20
CA GLU A 423 -1.29 12.38 -40.19
C GLU A 423 -1.80 13.72 -39.60
N GLU A 424 -1.49 13.92 -38.32
CA GLU A 424 -1.88 15.02 -37.43
C GLU A 424 -1.39 16.39 -37.93
N GLN A 425 -1.99 16.90 -38.99
CA GLN A 425 -1.84 18.29 -39.42
C GLN A 425 -3.12 19.06 -39.07
N GLU A 426 -2.98 20.12 -38.27
CA GLU A 426 -4.07 20.98 -37.79
C GLU A 426 -5.16 21.16 -38.86
N ARG A 427 -6.41 20.79 -38.54
CA ARG A 427 -7.58 21.03 -39.40
C ARG A 427 -7.65 22.53 -39.69
N LEU A 428 -7.19 22.96 -40.88
CA LEU A 428 -7.15 24.36 -41.27
C LEU A 428 -8.58 24.85 -41.55
N CYS A 429 -9.27 25.24 -40.48
CA CYS A 429 -10.61 25.80 -40.56
C CYS A 429 -10.54 27.25 -41.01
N ARG A 430 -11.39 27.60 -41.99
CA ARG A 430 -11.54 28.97 -42.47
C ARG A 430 -12.73 29.65 -41.82
N TYR A 431 -12.66 30.98 -41.71
CA TYR A 431 -13.72 31.80 -41.12
C TYR A 431 -14.28 32.79 -42.13
N MET A 432 -15.59 33.01 -42.09
CA MET A 432 -16.28 34.01 -42.89
C MET A 432 -17.31 34.74 -42.05
N GLU A 433 -17.57 36.00 -42.40
CA GLU A 433 -18.56 36.83 -41.71
C GLU A 433 -19.69 37.22 -42.67
N SER A 434 -20.91 37.34 -42.16
CA SER A 434 -22.10 37.76 -42.91
C SER A 434 -23.00 38.60 -42.03
N ASP A 435 -23.53 39.70 -42.58
CA ASP A 435 -24.51 40.55 -41.90
C ASP A 435 -25.94 40.04 -42.07
N SER A 436 -26.13 38.95 -42.83
CA SER A 436 -27.43 38.33 -43.10
C SER A 436 -27.45 36.87 -42.64
N ASN A 437 -28.64 36.27 -42.57
CA ASN A 437 -28.81 34.85 -42.20
C ASN A 437 -28.55 33.87 -43.37
N GLN A 438 -27.83 34.32 -44.40
CA GLN A 438 -27.41 33.55 -45.57
C GLN A 438 -25.95 33.88 -45.91
N VAL A 439 -25.22 32.89 -46.45
CA VAL A 439 -23.86 33.09 -46.96
C VAL A 439 -23.56 32.16 -48.13
N VAL A 440 -22.66 32.60 -49.02
CA VAL A 440 -22.09 31.78 -50.08
C VAL A 440 -20.62 31.54 -49.76
N LEU A 441 -20.25 30.28 -49.50
CA LEU A 441 -18.86 29.86 -49.37
C LEU A 441 -18.33 29.55 -50.77
N SER A 442 -17.40 30.36 -51.29
CA SER A 442 -16.73 30.16 -52.59
C SER A 442 -15.36 29.47 -52.41
N ASP A 443 -14.73 29.13 -53.53
CA ASP A 443 -13.36 28.61 -53.58
C ASP A 443 -13.16 27.29 -52.79
N LEU A 444 -14.20 26.46 -52.81
CA LEU A 444 -14.22 25.13 -52.22
C LEU A 444 -13.71 24.08 -53.21
N ARG A 445 -13.14 23.00 -52.68
CA ARG A 445 -12.70 21.86 -53.49
C ARG A 445 -13.91 21.08 -53.99
N ARG A 446 -13.79 20.54 -55.21
CA ARG A 446 -14.83 19.74 -55.87
C ARG A 446 -15.04 18.41 -55.14
N ALA A 447 -16.27 17.90 -55.14
CA ALA A 447 -16.66 16.64 -54.49
C ALA A 447 -16.20 16.46 -53.02
N THR A 448 -15.91 17.55 -52.30
CA THR A 448 -15.26 17.53 -50.98
C THR A 448 -16.26 17.82 -49.87
N GLN A 449 -16.14 17.10 -48.75
CA GLN A 449 -16.99 17.30 -47.57
C GLN A 449 -16.41 18.37 -46.65
N TYR A 450 -17.26 19.33 -46.27
CA TYR A 450 -16.96 20.41 -45.35
C TYR A 450 -17.89 20.35 -44.13
N GLU A 451 -17.28 20.46 -42.95
CA GLU A 451 -17.96 20.62 -41.67
C GLU A 451 -18.11 22.11 -41.38
N VAL A 452 -19.34 22.58 -41.17
CA VAL A 452 -19.68 24.00 -41.04
C VAL A 452 -20.40 24.27 -39.72
N GLN A 453 -19.99 25.34 -39.04
CA GLN A 453 -20.61 25.85 -37.81
C GLN A 453 -20.87 27.35 -37.96
N VAL A 454 -21.95 27.85 -37.34
CA VAL A 454 -22.29 29.28 -37.34
C VAL A 454 -22.51 29.78 -35.93
N ARG A 455 -22.11 31.02 -35.64
CA ARG A 455 -22.42 31.76 -34.41
C ARG A 455 -22.88 33.17 -34.73
N ALA A 456 -23.73 33.73 -33.87
CA ALA A 456 -24.21 35.11 -33.98
C ALA A 456 -23.41 36.05 -33.06
N ARG A 457 -23.27 37.32 -33.46
CA ARG A 457 -22.68 38.42 -32.70
C ARG A 457 -23.77 39.40 -32.31
N THR A 458 -23.82 39.77 -31.04
CA THR A 458 -24.69 40.83 -30.50
C THR A 458 -23.84 41.97 -29.96
N MET A 459 -24.46 42.99 -29.34
CA MET A 459 -23.73 44.02 -28.59
C MET A 459 -22.85 43.43 -27.46
N ALA A 460 -23.19 42.24 -26.94
CA ALA A 460 -22.44 41.51 -25.93
C ALA A 460 -21.37 40.54 -26.50
N GLY A 461 -21.12 40.59 -27.83
CA GLY A 461 -20.13 39.73 -28.49
C GLY A 461 -20.70 38.45 -29.11
N TYR A 462 -19.83 37.47 -29.36
CA TYR A 462 -20.19 36.23 -30.08
C TYR A 462 -20.78 35.16 -29.14
N GLY A 463 -21.87 34.53 -29.56
CA GLY A 463 -22.41 33.32 -28.93
C GLY A 463 -21.60 32.06 -29.26
N SER A 464 -22.02 30.92 -28.68
CA SER A 464 -21.45 29.61 -29.01
C SER A 464 -21.70 29.22 -30.46
N PHE A 465 -20.81 28.40 -31.03
CA PHE A 465 -21.03 27.80 -32.34
C PHE A 465 -22.20 26.82 -32.31
N SER A 466 -22.94 26.76 -33.41
CA SER A 466 -23.95 25.73 -33.66
C SER A 466 -23.32 24.33 -33.65
N PRO A 467 -24.12 23.26 -33.49
CA PRO A 467 -23.71 21.92 -33.86
C PRO A 467 -23.13 21.91 -35.28
N ALA A 468 -22.10 21.08 -35.49
CA ALA A 468 -21.43 20.97 -36.77
C ALA A 468 -22.35 20.30 -37.80
N ALA A 469 -22.53 20.95 -38.95
CA ALA A 469 -23.30 20.45 -40.07
C ALA A 469 -22.37 20.11 -41.24
N SER A 470 -22.55 18.93 -41.82
CA SER A 470 -21.72 18.46 -42.94
C SER A 470 -22.39 18.72 -44.29
N PHE A 471 -21.67 19.33 -45.22
CA PHE A 471 -22.12 19.61 -46.59
C PHE A 471 -21.06 19.21 -47.61
N ARG A 472 -21.50 18.78 -48.81
CA ARG A 472 -20.62 18.36 -49.91
C ARG A 472 -20.84 19.22 -51.17
N THR A 473 -19.74 19.63 -51.81
CA THR A 473 -19.74 20.25 -53.15
C THR A 473 -20.06 19.21 -54.23
N MET A 474 -20.59 19.63 -55.37
CA MET A 474 -20.94 18.72 -56.47
C MET A 474 -19.69 18.17 -57.18
N PRO A 475 -19.77 16.97 -57.79
CA PRO A 475 -18.86 16.54 -58.86
C PRO A 475 -19.19 17.27 -60.18
N ASP A 476 -18.28 17.26 -61.15
CA ASP A 476 -18.43 17.96 -62.43
C ASP A 476 -19.81 17.73 -63.09
N GLY A 477 -20.51 18.82 -63.41
CA GLY A 477 -21.80 18.80 -64.08
C GLY A 477 -21.67 18.57 -65.57
N HIS A 478 -21.92 17.34 -66.03
CA HIS A 478 -22.19 17.07 -67.45
C HIS A 478 -23.67 17.33 -67.73
N ASP A 479 -23.95 18.35 -68.53
CA ASP A 479 -25.30 18.69 -68.99
C ASP A 479 -25.89 17.61 -69.92
N SER A 480 -27.14 17.23 -69.62
CA SER A 480 -28.16 16.58 -70.47
C SER A 480 -28.06 15.07 -70.83
N PRO A 481 -29.09 14.25 -70.51
CA PRO A 481 -29.17 12.82 -70.82
C PRO A 481 -29.87 12.53 -72.17
N SER A 482 -29.61 13.32 -73.22
CA SER A 482 -30.31 13.21 -74.51
C SER A 482 -29.43 12.77 -75.70
N GLN A 483 -28.15 12.44 -75.48
CA GLN A 483 -27.22 12.02 -76.54
C GLN A 483 -26.97 10.51 -76.62
N LEU A 484 -27.18 9.76 -75.52
CA LEU A 484 -26.94 8.31 -75.45
C LEU A 484 -28.05 7.46 -76.12
N LEU A 485 -29.29 7.95 -76.13
CA LEU A 485 -30.39 7.22 -76.78
C LEU A 485 -30.29 7.29 -78.32
N VAL A 486 -29.81 8.42 -78.87
CA VAL A 486 -29.68 8.64 -80.32
C VAL A 486 -28.46 7.92 -80.90
N THR A 487 -27.33 7.89 -80.18
CA THR A 487 -26.18 7.05 -80.57
C THR A 487 -26.46 5.56 -80.38
N GLY A 488 -27.20 5.16 -79.35
CA GLY A 488 -27.65 3.78 -79.16
C GLY A 488 -28.56 3.28 -80.29
N ILE A 489 -29.50 4.10 -80.78
CA ILE A 489 -30.37 3.77 -81.92
C ILE A 489 -29.55 3.68 -83.22
N LEU A 490 -28.59 4.57 -83.46
CA LEU A 490 -27.74 4.54 -84.66
C LEU A 490 -26.80 3.32 -84.68
N ILE A 491 -26.23 2.94 -83.53
CA ILE A 491 -25.39 1.74 -83.39
C ILE A 491 -26.24 0.47 -83.51
N ALA A 492 -27.44 0.44 -82.93
CA ALA A 492 -28.36 -0.69 -83.08
C ALA A 492 -28.83 -0.85 -84.53
N MET A 493 -29.16 0.24 -85.23
CA MET A 493 -29.53 0.22 -86.66
C MET A 493 -28.35 -0.19 -87.55
N GLY A 494 -27.12 0.26 -87.23
CA GLY A 494 -25.89 -0.14 -87.92
C GLY A 494 -25.55 -1.62 -87.70
N MET A 495 -25.71 -2.13 -86.48
CA MET A 495 -25.51 -3.54 -86.15
C MET A 495 -26.59 -4.43 -86.79
N LEU A 496 -27.84 -3.97 -86.87
CA LEU A 496 -28.91 -4.69 -87.55
C LEU A 496 -28.62 -4.80 -89.06
N LEU A 497 -28.16 -3.71 -89.70
CA LEU A 497 -27.70 -3.71 -91.08
C LEU A 497 -26.51 -4.66 -91.28
N LEU A 498 -25.52 -4.61 -90.39
CA LEU A 498 -24.34 -5.49 -90.45
C LEU A 498 -24.74 -6.97 -90.31
N ILE A 499 -25.65 -7.29 -89.38
CA ILE A 499 -26.19 -8.63 -89.20
C ILE A 499 -26.98 -9.06 -90.43
N THR A 500 -27.78 -8.20 -91.06
CA THR A 500 -28.47 -8.55 -92.31
C THR A 500 -27.49 -8.85 -93.44
N VAL A 501 -26.43 -8.06 -93.61
CA VAL A 501 -25.37 -8.30 -94.60
C VAL A 501 -24.61 -9.58 -94.30
N ILE A 502 -24.29 -9.85 -93.03
CA ILE A 502 -23.64 -11.10 -92.61
C ILE A 502 -24.58 -12.28 -92.81
N THR A 503 -25.88 -12.18 -92.52
CA THR A 503 -26.83 -13.27 -92.78
C THR A 503 -27.01 -13.52 -94.28
N VAL A 504 -27.00 -12.49 -95.14
CA VAL A 504 -27.01 -12.66 -96.60
C VAL A 504 -25.69 -13.28 -97.07
N ALA A 505 -24.54 -12.84 -96.55
CA ALA A 505 -23.23 -13.43 -96.86
C ALA A 505 -23.12 -14.89 -96.37
N VAL A 506 -23.62 -15.19 -95.18
CA VAL A 506 -23.68 -16.55 -94.63
C VAL A 506 -24.69 -17.40 -95.39
N PHE A 507 -25.82 -16.86 -95.84
CA PHE A 507 -26.77 -17.58 -96.70
C PHE A 507 -26.18 -17.87 -98.10
N CYS A 508 -25.29 -17.01 -98.62
CA CYS A 508 -24.52 -17.26 -99.83
C CYS A 508 -23.34 -18.23 -99.63
N ILE A 509 -22.84 -18.42 -98.40
CA ILE A 509 -21.68 -19.28 -98.10
C ILE A 509 -22.11 -20.65 -97.53
N ARG A 510 -23.38 -20.81 -97.14
CA ARG A 510 -23.94 -22.05 -96.57
C ARG A 510 -24.65 -22.94 -97.59
N ASP A 511 -24.21 -22.89 -98.85
CA ASP A 511 -24.43 -23.90 -99.90
C ASP A 511 -23.16 -24.73 -100.19
N LYS A 512 -22.28 -24.91 -99.20
CA LYS A 512 -21.28 -25.99 -99.20
C LYS A 512 -21.06 -26.53 -97.80
N ASN A 513 -21.66 -27.69 -97.59
CA ASN A 513 -21.33 -28.75 -96.64
C ASN A 513 -21.42 -28.45 -95.13
N GLY A 514 -22.41 -29.12 -94.53
CA GLY A 514 -22.71 -29.17 -93.11
C GLY A 514 -21.65 -29.87 -92.25
N GLN A 515 -21.76 -29.60 -90.94
CA GLN A 515 -22.16 -30.56 -89.88
C GLN A 515 -21.00 -31.49 -89.51
N TYR A 516 -20.50 -31.51 -88.27
CA TYR A 516 -21.14 -31.95 -87.02
C TYR A 516 -20.55 -31.17 -85.81
N LEU A 517 -21.35 -30.56 -84.93
CA LEU A 517 -21.97 -31.10 -83.68
C LEU A 517 -20.93 -31.74 -82.72
N LEU A 518 -20.54 -31.10 -81.60
CA LEU A 518 -21.24 -30.87 -80.31
C LEU A 518 -20.72 -31.84 -79.24
N GLY A 519 -20.19 -31.30 -78.14
CA GLY A 519 -19.91 -32.02 -76.89
C GLY A 519 -19.02 -31.14 -76.01
N GLN A 520 -19.53 -30.51 -74.94
CA GLN A 520 -19.81 -31.08 -73.62
C GLN A 520 -18.62 -31.73 -72.93
N GLY A 521 -18.29 -31.19 -71.73
CA GLY A 521 -17.45 -31.85 -70.72
C GLY A 521 -16.01 -32.03 -71.18
N VAL A 522 -15.00 -32.16 -70.33
CA VAL A 522 -14.93 -33.14 -69.25
C VAL A 522 -13.74 -32.73 -68.39
N LYS A 523 -13.93 -32.84 -67.06
CA LYS A 523 -12.88 -32.94 -66.06
C LYS A 523 -11.92 -34.07 -66.45
N VAL A 524 -10.62 -33.82 -66.57
CA VAL A 524 -9.64 -34.90 -66.66
C VAL A 524 -8.66 -34.84 -65.49
N TYR A 525 -8.91 -35.83 -64.65
CA TYR A 525 -8.13 -36.50 -63.61
C TYR A 525 -6.68 -36.81 -64.03
N ILE A 526 -5.84 -37.19 -63.04
CA ILE A 526 -4.62 -38.04 -63.08
C ILE A 526 -3.61 -37.43 -62.10
N ASP A 527 -2.93 -38.15 -61.21
CA ASP A 527 -3.03 -39.48 -60.61
C ASP A 527 -2.13 -39.39 -59.36
N PRO A 528 -2.64 -39.55 -58.12
CA PRO A 528 -1.92 -39.16 -56.91
C PRO A 528 -0.80 -40.11 -56.46
N PHE A 529 -0.39 -41.07 -57.31
CA PHE A 529 0.70 -41.99 -57.02
C PHE A 529 2.08 -41.54 -57.51
N THR A 530 2.20 -40.33 -58.10
CA THR A 530 3.48 -39.77 -58.56
C THR A 530 4.04 -38.64 -57.66
N TYR A 531 3.41 -38.33 -56.54
CA TYR A 531 3.91 -37.33 -55.58
C TYR A 531 3.77 -37.83 -54.13
N GLU A 532 4.91 -38.00 -53.46
CA GLU A 532 5.02 -38.49 -52.06
C GLU A 532 4.71 -37.40 -51.00
N ASP A 533 4.55 -36.13 -51.40
CA ASP A 533 4.14 -35.01 -50.53
C ASP A 533 3.13 -34.06 -51.23
N PRO A 534 1.90 -33.90 -50.70
CA PRO A 534 0.85 -33.02 -51.26
C PRO A 534 1.21 -31.54 -51.39
N ASN A 535 2.19 -31.04 -50.62
CA ASN A 535 2.56 -29.62 -50.61
C ASN A 535 3.45 -29.19 -51.79
N GLU A 536 4.03 -30.13 -52.52
CA GLU A 536 4.92 -29.82 -53.66
C GLU A 536 4.13 -29.57 -54.95
N ALA A 537 2.99 -30.23 -55.13
CA ALA A 537 2.07 -30.00 -56.26
C ALA A 537 1.36 -28.63 -56.20
N VAL A 538 1.11 -28.09 -55.00
CA VAL A 538 0.48 -26.77 -54.81
C VAL A 538 1.46 -25.63 -55.05
N ARG A 539 2.77 -25.89 -54.90
CA ARG A 539 3.84 -24.88 -55.07
C ARG A 539 4.17 -24.58 -56.54
N GLU A 540 3.81 -25.45 -57.49
CA GLU A 540 4.08 -25.23 -58.93
C GLU A 540 2.94 -24.53 -59.72
N PHE A 541 1.74 -24.31 -59.16
CA PHE A 541 0.60 -23.81 -59.96
C PHE A 541 -0.07 -22.50 -59.53
N ALA A 542 0.37 -21.82 -58.46
CA ALA A 542 -0.27 -20.55 -58.05
C ALA A 542 0.74 -19.49 -57.59
N LYS A 543 1.21 -18.69 -58.54
CA LYS A 543 2.11 -17.55 -58.29
C LYS A 543 1.40 -16.20 -58.07
N GLU A 544 0.06 -16.18 -57.96
CA GLU A 544 -0.70 -14.91 -57.86
C GLU A 544 -1.84 -14.91 -56.83
N ILE A 545 -1.80 -15.76 -55.79
CA ILE A 545 -2.73 -15.66 -54.65
C ILE A 545 -1.96 -15.75 -53.32
N ASP A 546 -2.22 -14.81 -52.42
CA ASP A 546 -1.54 -14.62 -51.13
C ASP A 546 -1.91 -15.70 -50.08
N VAL A 547 -0.91 -16.09 -49.30
CA VAL A 547 -0.82 -17.25 -48.40
C VAL A 547 -1.70 -17.13 -47.14
N SER A 548 -2.40 -16.02 -46.95
CA SER A 548 -3.27 -15.77 -45.79
C SER A 548 -4.71 -16.33 -45.91
N PHE A 549 -5.08 -16.91 -47.05
CA PHE A 549 -6.43 -17.44 -47.32
C PHE A 549 -6.55 -18.97 -47.32
N VAL A 550 -5.54 -19.72 -46.86
CA VAL A 550 -5.59 -21.20 -46.82
C VAL A 550 -5.39 -21.71 -45.39
N LYS A 551 -6.40 -22.42 -44.87
CA LYS A 551 -6.41 -23.05 -43.54
C LYS A 551 -6.60 -24.55 -43.71
N ILE A 552 -5.64 -25.34 -43.23
CA ILE A 552 -5.70 -26.81 -43.26
C ILE A 552 -6.38 -27.27 -41.96
N GLU A 553 -7.46 -28.05 -42.09
CA GLU A 553 -8.31 -28.43 -40.95
C GLU A 553 -7.90 -29.74 -40.26
N GLU A 554 -7.13 -30.65 -40.89
CA GLU A 554 -6.52 -31.83 -40.23
C GLU A 554 -5.55 -32.59 -41.18
N VAL A 555 -4.63 -33.42 -40.66
CA VAL A 555 -4.46 -34.90 -40.95
C VAL A 555 -3.16 -35.49 -40.34
N ILE A 556 -3.35 -36.41 -39.36
CA ILE A 556 -2.89 -37.82 -39.14
C ILE A 556 -1.48 -38.29 -39.62
N GLY A 557 -0.72 -38.96 -38.71
CA GLY A 557 0.70 -39.42 -38.81
C GLY A 557 1.04 -40.47 -39.88
N ALA A 558 2.26 -41.02 -40.03
CA ALA A 558 3.51 -41.05 -39.26
C ALA A 558 4.65 -41.70 -40.11
N GLU A 559 5.92 -41.33 -39.84
CA GLU A 559 7.16 -42.17 -39.85
C GLU A 559 7.70 -42.77 -41.18
N SER A 560 9.01 -42.92 -41.50
CA SER A 560 10.30 -42.85 -40.76
C SER A 560 11.53 -43.09 -41.68
N GLN A 561 12.63 -42.30 -41.50
CA GLN A 561 14.09 -42.65 -41.41
C GLN A 561 14.85 -43.42 -42.55
N PRO A 562 16.23 -43.36 -42.69
CA PRO A 562 17.20 -43.57 -41.60
C PRO A 562 18.62 -42.90 -41.61
N THR A 563 19.12 -42.78 -40.36
CA THR A 563 20.49 -43.03 -39.81
C THR A 563 21.76 -42.27 -40.23
N LEU A 564 22.44 -41.71 -39.20
CA LEU A 564 23.80 -42.13 -38.82
C LEU A 564 24.14 -41.75 -37.34
N ILE A 565 24.13 -42.78 -36.46
CA ILE A 565 25.08 -43.16 -35.36
C ILE A 565 25.41 -42.10 -34.27
N SER A 566 25.51 -42.33 -32.95
CA SER A 566 25.30 -43.42 -31.94
C SER A 566 25.74 -42.78 -30.58
N TYR A 567 25.19 -43.03 -29.36
CA TYR A 567 25.26 -44.22 -28.50
C TYR A 567 24.47 -43.95 -27.20
N CYS A 568 23.81 -44.97 -26.63
CA CYS A 568 23.24 -45.01 -25.25
C CYS A 568 24.25 -45.63 -24.25
N PRO A 569 24.02 -45.60 -22.90
CA PRO A 569 23.13 -46.60 -22.28
C PRO A 569 22.31 -46.13 -21.06
N SER A 570 21.17 -46.81 -20.88
CA SER A 570 20.32 -46.92 -19.68
C SER A 570 21.08 -47.59 -18.50
N SER A 571 20.78 -47.42 -17.21
CA SER A 571 19.59 -47.96 -16.50
C SER A 571 19.80 -47.99 -14.95
N VAL A 572 18.70 -48.17 -14.19
CA VAL A 572 18.55 -48.82 -12.85
C VAL A 572 18.60 -48.01 -11.51
N LEU A 573 17.39 -47.92 -10.89
CA LEU A 573 16.91 -48.07 -9.49
C LEU A 573 17.74 -47.72 -8.19
N LEU A 574 17.05 -46.94 -7.32
CA LEU A 574 16.91 -46.99 -5.83
C LEU A 574 17.96 -46.28 -4.89
N PRO A 575 17.66 -46.02 -3.59
CA PRO A 575 17.36 -44.69 -3.05
C PRO A 575 18.27 -44.24 -1.87
N SER A 576 18.36 -42.93 -1.59
CA SER A 576 18.59 -42.36 -0.23
C SER A 576 18.71 -40.82 -0.26
N HIS A 577 18.16 -40.18 0.77
CA HIS A 577 18.20 -38.75 1.09
C HIS A 577 19.62 -38.24 1.42
N PRO A 578 19.80 -36.97 1.84
CA PRO A 578 19.41 -35.67 1.26
C PRO A 578 20.66 -34.79 1.05
N LEU A 579 20.50 -33.63 0.40
CA LEU A 579 21.36 -32.42 0.41
C LEU A 579 21.76 -31.97 -1.00
N LEU A 580 21.46 -30.69 -1.27
CA LEU A 580 21.80 -29.88 -2.43
C LEU A 580 21.50 -30.50 -3.81
N ASP A 581 20.37 -30.11 -4.39
CA ASP A 581 20.19 -30.20 -5.85
C ASP A 581 19.61 -28.89 -6.38
N GLN A 582 20.52 -28.00 -6.83
CA GLN A 582 20.22 -26.81 -7.63
C GLN A 582 20.14 -27.21 -9.12
N ARG A 583 19.12 -28.00 -9.49
CA ARG A 583 18.85 -28.26 -10.91
C ARG A 583 17.98 -27.15 -11.50
N ALA A 584 18.45 -26.57 -12.61
CA ALA A 584 17.65 -25.72 -13.48
C ALA A 584 16.44 -26.51 -14.03
N PRO A 585 15.24 -25.90 -14.13
CA PRO A 585 14.09 -26.55 -14.73
C PRO A 585 14.33 -26.81 -16.23
N PRO A 586 13.78 -27.90 -16.80
CA PRO A 586 13.98 -28.26 -18.20
C PRO A 586 13.30 -27.28 -19.17
N ALA A 587 13.82 -27.22 -20.40
CA ALA A 587 13.28 -26.41 -21.49
C ALA A 587 11.96 -26.98 -22.07
N PRO A 588 11.07 -26.14 -22.63
CA PRO A 588 9.65 -26.46 -22.84
C PRO A 588 9.32 -27.05 -24.21
N SER A 589 9.84 -28.23 -24.50
CA SER A 589 9.21 -29.12 -25.48
C SER A 589 8.64 -30.39 -24.82
N ALA A 590 8.52 -30.41 -23.49
CA ALA A 590 8.15 -31.61 -22.71
C ALA A 590 7.03 -31.44 -21.66
N CYS A 591 6.29 -30.33 -21.64
CA CYS A 591 5.09 -30.18 -20.80
C CYS A 591 3.93 -29.63 -21.64
N GLY A 592 2.85 -30.40 -21.75
CA GLY A 592 1.72 -30.14 -22.64
C GLY A 592 0.66 -29.20 -22.07
N SER A 593 0.81 -28.73 -20.82
CA SER A 593 -0.17 -27.84 -20.17
C SER A 593 0.46 -26.89 -19.14
N VAL A 594 -0.26 -25.81 -18.82
CA VAL A 594 0.11 -24.86 -17.76
C VAL A 594 0.20 -25.53 -16.39
N GLY A 595 -0.63 -26.56 -16.13
CA GLY A 595 -0.60 -27.36 -14.90
C GLY A 595 0.69 -28.15 -14.72
N GLU A 596 1.16 -28.84 -15.77
CA GLU A 596 2.42 -29.58 -15.74
C GLU A 596 3.63 -28.65 -15.53
N TRP A 597 3.61 -27.47 -16.15
CA TRP A 597 4.63 -26.45 -15.93
C TRP A 597 4.64 -25.95 -14.48
N LEU A 598 3.48 -25.61 -13.91
CA LEU A 598 3.36 -25.19 -12.52
C LEU A 598 3.86 -26.29 -11.56
N LYS A 599 3.54 -27.55 -11.82
CA LYS A 599 4.04 -28.70 -11.07
C LYS A 599 5.57 -28.82 -11.16
N ALA A 600 6.15 -28.63 -12.35
CA ALA A 600 7.61 -28.67 -12.54
C ALA A 600 8.36 -27.60 -11.72
N ILE A 601 7.79 -26.40 -11.60
CA ILE A 601 8.37 -25.34 -10.76
C ILE A 601 7.91 -25.38 -9.29
N LYS A 602 7.19 -26.43 -8.87
CA LYS A 602 6.61 -26.62 -7.53
C LYS A 602 5.64 -25.49 -7.12
N MET A 603 4.82 -25.05 -8.06
CA MET A 603 3.78 -24.01 -7.94
C MET A 603 2.38 -24.51 -8.33
N GLU A 604 2.16 -25.83 -8.33
CA GLU A 604 0.87 -26.50 -8.66
C GLU A 604 -0.36 -25.95 -7.91
N ARG A 605 -0.18 -25.40 -6.71
CA ARG A 605 -1.29 -24.81 -5.93
C ARG A 605 -1.98 -23.60 -6.58
N TYR A 606 -1.39 -23.02 -7.62
CA TYR A 606 -1.96 -21.89 -8.36
C TYR A 606 -2.59 -22.32 -9.69
N GLU A 607 -2.61 -23.62 -9.99
CA GLU A 607 -3.12 -24.16 -11.26
C GLU A 607 -4.56 -23.72 -11.54
N ASP A 608 -5.47 -23.89 -10.58
CA ASP A 608 -6.86 -23.45 -10.71
C ASP A 608 -6.99 -21.95 -10.98
N SER A 609 -6.15 -21.13 -10.32
CA SER A 609 -6.15 -19.67 -10.49
C SER A 609 -5.70 -19.26 -11.89
N PHE A 610 -4.69 -19.94 -12.44
CA PHE A 610 -4.21 -19.69 -13.81
C PHE A 610 -5.24 -20.15 -14.86
N LEU A 611 -5.85 -21.33 -14.66
CA LEU A 611 -6.88 -21.85 -15.57
C LEU A 611 -8.16 -21.00 -15.55
N GLN A 612 -8.62 -20.55 -14.38
CA GLN A 612 -9.79 -19.66 -14.26
C GLN A 612 -9.58 -18.29 -14.92
N ALA A 613 -8.35 -17.81 -14.94
CA ALA A 613 -8.00 -16.57 -15.63
C ALA A 613 -7.71 -16.73 -17.13
N GLY A 614 -7.91 -17.94 -17.68
CA GLY A 614 -7.79 -18.20 -19.11
C GLY A 614 -6.37 -18.49 -19.60
N PHE A 615 -5.40 -18.70 -18.70
CA PHE A 615 -4.04 -19.12 -19.07
C PHE A 615 -4.01 -20.63 -19.30
N THR A 616 -4.42 -21.05 -20.50
CA THR A 616 -4.53 -22.47 -20.87
C THR A 616 -3.37 -22.97 -21.74
N SER A 617 -2.50 -22.06 -22.22
CA SER A 617 -1.31 -22.42 -23.01
C SER A 617 -0.06 -21.64 -22.55
N VAL A 618 1.11 -22.23 -22.79
CA VAL A 618 2.40 -21.63 -22.41
C VAL A 618 2.68 -20.32 -23.17
N ASP A 619 2.13 -20.16 -24.38
CA ASP A 619 2.26 -18.93 -25.17
C ASP A 619 1.54 -17.73 -24.53
N LEU A 620 0.45 -17.97 -23.79
CA LEU A 620 -0.28 -16.93 -23.04
C LEU A 620 0.45 -16.51 -21.76
N LEU A 621 1.39 -17.32 -21.26
CA LEU A 621 2.17 -17.00 -20.06
C LEU A 621 3.28 -15.97 -20.33
N ALA A 622 3.74 -15.82 -21.57
CA ALA A 622 4.84 -14.92 -21.94
C ALA A 622 4.55 -13.44 -21.66
N GLN A 623 3.27 -13.07 -21.53
CA GLN A 623 2.83 -11.68 -21.32
C GLN A 623 2.44 -11.37 -19.87
N ILE A 624 2.57 -12.33 -18.95
CA ILE A 624 2.14 -12.13 -17.57
C ILE A 624 3.12 -11.20 -16.82
N THR A 625 2.56 -10.19 -16.15
CA THR A 625 3.34 -9.26 -15.32
C THR A 625 3.28 -9.63 -13.84
N ALA A 626 4.14 -8.98 -13.03
CA ALA A 626 4.07 -9.13 -11.57
C ALA A 626 2.72 -8.67 -10.98
N GLU A 627 2.06 -7.71 -11.63
CA GLU A 627 0.74 -7.21 -11.22
C GLU A 627 -0.36 -8.24 -11.53
N ASP A 628 -0.26 -8.95 -12.66
CA ASP A 628 -1.20 -10.01 -13.01
C ASP A 628 -1.10 -11.19 -12.03
N LEU A 629 0.11 -11.55 -11.59
CA LEU A 629 0.30 -12.59 -10.57
C LEU A 629 -0.35 -12.24 -9.23
N LEU A 630 -0.38 -10.95 -8.86
CA LEU A 630 -1.13 -10.50 -7.68
C LEU A 630 -2.64 -10.68 -7.86
N ARG A 631 -3.17 -10.39 -9.06
CA ARG A 631 -4.59 -10.60 -9.39
C ARG A 631 -4.99 -12.08 -9.41
N LEU A 632 -4.04 -12.98 -9.72
CA LEU A 632 -4.19 -14.43 -9.66
C LEU A 632 -4.02 -15.02 -8.24
N GLY A 633 -3.85 -14.18 -7.20
CA GLY A 633 -3.73 -14.65 -5.83
C GLY A 633 -2.32 -15.12 -5.43
N VAL A 634 -1.30 -14.91 -6.27
CA VAL A 634 0.10 -15.18 -5.93
C VAL A 634 0.67 -13.99 -5.15
N THR A 635 0.40 -13.92 -3.84
CA THR A 635 0.81 -12.78 -2.99
C THR A 635 2.22 -12.91 -2.40
N LEU A 636 2.81 -14.11 -2.41
CA LEU A 636 4.14 -14.35 -1.87
C LEU A 636 5.23 -13.92 -2.86
N ALA A 637 6.05 -12.92 -2.48
CA ALA A 637 7.12 -12.37 -3.32
C ALA A 637 8.16 -13.41 -3.80
N GLY A 638 8.35 -14.49 -3.03
CA GLY A 638 9.20 -15.62 -3.44
C GLY A 638 8.58 -16.46 -4.57
N HIS A 639 7.26 -16.66 -4.54
CA HIS A 639 6.54 -17.39 -5.58
C HIS A 639 6.42 -16.56 -6.85
N GLN A 640 6.12 -15.26 -6.73
CA GLN A 640 6.11 -14.33 -7.86
C GLN A 640 7.44 -14.33 -8.61
N ARG A 641 8.57 -14.20 -7.89
CA ARG A 641 9.90 -14.25 -8.49
C ARG A 641 10.18 -15.58 -9.18
N LYS A 642 9.78 -16.70 -8.57
CA LYS A 642 10.01 -18.03 -9.14
C LYS A 642 9.21 -18.25 -10.43
N ILE A 643 7.95 -17.81 -10.45
CA ILE A 643 7.06 -17.90 -11.60
C ILE A 643 7.55 -17.00 -12.74
N LEU A 644 7.82 -15.71 -12.46
CA LEU A 644 8.32 -14.77 -13.47
C LEU A 644 9.68 -15.18 -14.03
N SER A 645 10.59 -15.66 -13.18
CA SER A 645 11.90 -16.17 -13.62
C SER A 645 11.76 -17.40 -14.51
N SER A 646 10.82 -18.32 -14.20
CA SER A 646 10.56 -19.47 -15.06
C SER A 646 9.96 -19.03 -16.42
N ILE A 647 9.05 -18.07 -16.44
CA ILE A 647 8.49 -17.53 -17.69
C ILE A 647 9.58 -16.88 -18.55
N GLN A 648 10.49 -16.12 -17.94
CA GLN A 648 11.64 -15.57 -18.67
C GLN A 648 12.50 -16.67 -19.32
N THR A 649 12.73 -17.79 -18.62
CA THR A 649 13.44 -18.94 -19.21
C THR A 649 12.65 -19.62 -20.34
N LEU A 650 11.31 -19.62 -20.28
CA LEU A 650 10.44 -20.11 -21.36
C LEU A 650 10.49 -19.19 -22.58
N THR A 651 10.57 -17.86 -22.40
CA THR A 651 10.65 -16.90 -23.51
C THR A 651 12.02 -16.88 -24.21
N MET A 652 13.11 -17.17 -23.48
CA MET A 652 14.47 -17.19 -24.05
C MET A 652 14.79 -18.41 -24.90
N THR A 653 13.97 -19.47 -24.84
CA THR A 653 14.11 -20.69 -25.65
C THR A 653 13.35 -20.61 -26.99
N LYS A 654 12.63 -19.51 -27.27
CA LYS A 654 11.85 -19.28 -28.50
C LYS A 654 12.49 -18.23 -29.44
N SER A 655 13.82 -18.25 -29.58
CA SER A 655 14.58 -17.50 -30.60
C SER A 655 15.00 -18.46 -31.72
N PRO A 656 14.53 -18.32 -32.97
CA PRO A 656 15.13 -19.03 -34.10
C PRO A 656 16.48 -18.41 -34.44
N GLY A 657 17.49 -19.25 -34.67
CA GLY A 657 18.73 -18.85 -35.28
C GLY A 657 18.52 -18.29 -36.69
N THR A 658 19.32 -17.27 -37.02
CA THR A 658 20.03 -17.22 -38.30
C THR A 658 20.94 -18.43 -38.47
#